data_AF-A0A9E7K1D2-F1
#
_entry.id   AF-A0A9E7K1D2-F1
#
_cell.length_a   1.000
_cell.length_b   1.000
_cell.length_c   1.000
_cell.angle_alpha   90.00
_cell.angle_beta   90.00
_cell.angle_gamma   90.00
#
_symmetry.space_group_name_H-M   'P 1'
#
loop_
_entity.id
_entity.type
_entity.pdbx_description
1 polymer ?
#
loop_
_entity_poly.entity_id
_entity_poly.type
_entity_poly.pdbx_seq_one_letter_code
_entity_poly.pdbx_strand_id
1 'polypeptide(L)'
;MIPLSSFRFARRSSHVLLRLRYYSLSSPGGLAMVNCWDFLKWLGTDASTSVITLLDDPADLVRLSAVSWSLRRFVIENKFCKSLCSRFCPDTLNFPLVAEVSNTSKIAEVGSSSALEWESLEREHSAYALLCHLIVSPEGKRDCIHRAVCASSTDNYPDESIENTLEPSDLIDRRPSYWSSGGQYDPGVLESLTYRLTANLCVVREIKIRPFKAFFQRGHPIYSAKFVRFRMDHSRLRQGTDDYEEPQLTSDDYYKWTYVSPEFPMEQENVLQSFKLPHPVICVGGMLQIELMGRVQKQAVDGLYYICGFFDCPPLVAVPISDRRRCLLSMADESEPTKEADSAAQLLSLARQLVPAALDKARAATGFPGRWKSIISKLERVSPCLSDLSSLPCFAKNELCKELLQSVTKTVAEAIGLAGRCCSAEPLCSGKLRMQSDLDALSGELDLLLNDCELLVKTGVLGDAAAAMSPTVTNSPTQDCVRELLARLQIGHAEAKHRAVDGLLEAMREDEKSVLAALGRSNICALIRLLSANSMKTRETAATVICLLAESWSCEKLLVSEGVLPPLIRLAESGSLVCREKAVVSLQRLSMAADTARSMVGHGGVPVLIEICQIGDSICQAAAAGTLRNLSAVPDVRQTLAEEGIIRVMIDLLNCGMVLGSKEYAAECLQNLTAINDDLRRSVVSEGGPLSLLAYMDGPLPQEPAVRALRNLIGSVAVDGLMSLGVLPRLVHVLKDGSLGARQAAAGIICRMSSSSETKKAIGELGCVPLLARMLDAKANTAREVAAQAIAGLMSHPQNKRELKKEEESVANLVRLLDPNPQNTAKKYAVACLLSLSSSKRCKKQMISYGAVGFLKKLCESDIAGAKKLLERLERRKLRGLFIRK
;
A
#
# COMPACT_ATOMS: atom_id res chain seq x y z
N MET A 1 1.63 -33.27 -21.48
CA MET A 1 2.98 -32.67 -21.56
C MET A 1 3.02 -31.75 -22.76
N ILE A 2 3.04 -30.44 -22.54
CA ILE A 2 3.29 -29.44 -23.59
C ILE A 2 4.76 -29.02 -23.46
N PRO A 3 5.54 -28.93 -24.54
CA PRO A 3 6.97 -28.62 -24.43
C PRO A 3 7.21 -27.20 -23.92
N LEU A 4 8.15 -27.06 -22.98
CA LEU A 4 8.64 -25.80 -22.37
C LEU A 4 9.18 -24.78 -23.39
N SER A 5 9.36 -25.15 -24.66
CA SER A 5 9.81 -24.27 -25.74
C SER A 5 8.77 -23.25 -26.22
N SER A 6 7.51 -23.35 -25.77
CA SER A 6 6.44 -22.42 -26.18
C SER A 6 6.35 -21.14 -25.33
N PHE A 7 7.08 -21.06 -24.20
CA PHE A 7 7.17 -19.83 -23.42
C PHE A 7 8.33 -18.96 -23.94
N ARG A 8 8.05 -18.10 -24.93
CA ARG A 8 8.90 -16.92 -25.16
C ARG A 8 8.76 -15.99 -23.94
N PHE A 9 9.64 -16.17 -22.95
CA PHE A 9 9.80 -15.26 -21.82
C PHE A 9 10.27 -13.89 -22.34
N ALA A 10 9.35 -12.95 -22.46
CA ALA A 10 9.69 -11.54 -22.61
C ALA A 10 10.27 -11.04 -21.27
N ARG A 11 11.41 -10.34 -21.33
CA ARG A 11 12.23 -9.80 -20.22
C ARG A 11 11.54 -8.78 -19.28
N ARG A 12 10.26 -8.93 -18.93
CA ARG A 12 9.58 -8.05 -17.96
C ARG A 12 8.80 -8.87 -16.93
N SER A 13 9.43 -9.06 -15.76
CA SER A 13 8.98 -9.83 -14.60
C SER A 13 7.61 -9.43 -14.05
N SER A 14 7.16 -8.20 -14.31
CA SER A 14 5.87 -7.67 -13.86
C SER A 14 4.65 -8.41 -14.42
N HIS A 15 4.75 -9.04 -15.61
CA HIS A 15 3.63 -9.75 -16.24
C HIS A 15 3.30 -11.12 -15.61
N VAL A 16 4.28 -11.77 -14.96
CA VAL A 16 4.08 -13.09 -14.34
C VAL A 16 3.37 -12.96 -12.99
N LEU A 17 3.76 -11.96 -12.20
CA LEU A 17 3.17 -11.67 -10.88
C LEU A 17 1.73 -11.14 -10.96
N LEU A 18 1.41 -10.35 -11.99
CA LEU A 18 0.04 -9.87 -12.25
C LEU A 18 -0.93 -11.03 -12.57
N ARG A 19 -0.49 -12.07 -13.28
CA ARG A 19 -1.33 -13.25 -13.58
C ARG A 19 -1.63 -14.10 -12.34
N LEU A 20 -0.70 -14.21 -11.39
CA LEU A 20 -0.91 -14.97 -10.15
C LEU A 20 -1.87 -14.27 -9.17
N ARG A 21 -1.83 -12.92 -9.11
CA ARG A 21 -2.84 -12.13 -8.37
C ARG A 21 -4.23 -12.18 -9.01
N TYR A 22 -4.32 -12.23 -10.34
CA TYR A 22 -5.59 -12.21 -11.08
C TYR A 22 -6.45 -13.47 -10.85
N TYR A 23 -5.83 -14.64 -10.68
CA TYR A 23 -6.56 -15.88 -10.38
C TYR A 23 -7.11 -15.95 -8.94
N SER A 24 -6.62 -15.11 -8.02
CA SER A 24 -7.12 -15.06 -6.64
C SER A 24 -8.21 -14.00 -6.40
N LEU A 25 -8.35 -13.01 -7.29
CA LEU A 25 -9.22 -11.84 -7.07
C LEU A 25 -10.34 -11.65 -8.11
N SER A 26 -10.50 -12.56 -9.07
CA SER A 26 -11.47 -12.41 -10.16
C SER A 26 -12.47 -13.58 -10.20
N SER A 27 -13.66 -13.41 -9.60
CA SER A 27 -14.88 -14.02 -10.13
C SER A 27 -16.13 -13.26 -9.71
N PRO A 28 -16.87 -12.67 -10.66
CA PRO A 28 -18.26 -12.31 -10.47
C PRO A 28 -19.17 -13.41 -11.04
N GLY A 29 -19.90 -14.11 -10.17
CA GLY A 29 -21.12 -14.84 -10.53
C GLY A 29 -21.10 -16.37 -10.33
N GLY A 30 -21.86 -16.82 -9.31
CA GLY A 30 -22.65 -18.06 -9.23
C GLY A 30 -22.13 -19.38 -9.81
N LEU A 31 -21.91 -20.35 -8.91
CA LEU A 31 -21.88 -21.81 -9.08
C LEU A 31 -20.68 -22.41 -9.87
N ALA A 32 -19.59 -22.69 -9.14
CA ALA A 32 -18.96 -24.02 -9.01
C ALA A 32 -17.67 -23.91 -8.19
N MET A 33 -17.50 -24.76 -7.16
CA MET A 33 -16.21 -24.97 -6.48
C MET A 33 -15.16 -25.40 -7.51
N VAL A 34 -14.15 -24.56 -7.76
CA VAL A 34 -12.91 -24.98 -8.42
C VAL A 34 -11.79 -24.80 -7.41
N ASN A 35 -11.19 -25.91 -6.98
CA ASN A 35 -10.09 -25.97 -6.03
C ASN A 35 -8.94 -25.04 -6.47
N CYS A 36 -8.61 -24.02 -5.66
CA CYS A 36 -7.39 -23.23 -5.81
C CYS A 36 -6.18 -24.13 -5.57
N TRP A 37 -5.48 -24.53 -6.63
CA TRP A 37 -4.19 -25.22 -6.51
C TRP A 37 -3.07 -24.20 -6.29
N ASP A 38 -2.22 -24.48 -5.30
CA ASP A 38 -1.01 -23.70 -5.00
C ASP A 38 0.00 -23.81 -6.16
N PHE A 39 0.58 -22.69 -6.58
CA PHE A 39 1.54 -22.60 -7.69
C PHE A 39 2.71 -23.58 -7.53
N LEU A 40 3.18 -23.77 -6.29
CA LEU A 40 4.25 -24.72 -5.95
C LEU A 40 3.83 -26.18 -6.16
N LYS A 41 2.57 -26.53 -5.92
CA LYS A 41 2.02 -27.88 -6.18
C LYS A 41 1.82 -28.15 -7.67
N TRP A 42 1.63 -27.10 -8.47
CA TRP A 42 1.41 -27.21 -9.91
C TRP A 42 2.72 -27.35 -10.70
N LEU A 43 3.77 -26.62 -10.34
CA LEU A 43 5.09 -26.69 -11.00
C LEU A 43 6.03 -27.75 -10.42
N GLY A 44 5.88 -28.11 -9.15
CA GLY A 44 6.85 -28.94 -8.43
C GLY A 44 8.04 -28.12 -7.90
N THR A 45 8.72 -28.63 -6.87
CA THR A 45 9.79 -27.93 -6.15
C THR A 45 10.97 -27.59 -7.05
N ASP A 46 11.43 -28.53 -7.90
CA ASP A 46 12.67 -28.36 -8.67
C ASP A 46 12.52 -27.34 -9.82
N ALA A 47 11.37 -27.36 -10.49
CA ALA A 47 11.04 -26.38 -11.52
C ALA A 47 10.80 -25.00 -10.89
N SER A 48 10.18 -24.94 -9.72
CA SER A 48 9.97 -23.69 -8.97
C SER A 48 11.30 -23.08 -8.52
N THR A 49 12.23 -23.88 -8.00
CA THR A 49 13.59 -23.44 -7.67
C THR A 49 14.31 -22.89 -8.89
N SER A 50 14.26 -23.59 -10.02
CA SER A 50 14.91 -23.17 -11.27
C SER A 50 14.33 -21.86 -11.83
N VAL A 51 13.01 -21.63 -11.69
CA VAL A 51 12.36 -20.40 -12.14
C VAL A 51 12.70 -19.22 -11.22
N ILE A 52 12.74 -19.45 -9.91
CA ILE A 52 12.98 -18.39 -8.92
C ILE A 52 14.46 -17.98 -8.89
N THR A 53 15.41 -18.88 -9.14
CA THR A 53 16.84 -18.55 -9.24
C THR A 53 17.20 -17.70 -10.46
N LEU A 54 16.32 -17.65 -11.47
CA LEU A 54 16.44 -16.78 -12.64
C LEU A 54 15.96 -15.34 -12.38
N LEU A 55 15.45 -15.04 -11.19
CA LEU A 55 15.05 -13.69 -10.82
C LEU A 55 16.29 -12.88 -10.44
N ASP A 56 16.41 -11.72 -11.07
CA ASP A 56 17.53 -10.81 -10.86
C ASP A 56 17.13 -9.56 -10.03
N ASP A 57 15.83 -9.30 -9.86
CA ASP A 57 15.31 -8.17 -9.07
C ASP A 57 14.85 -8.63 -7.67
N PRO A 58 15.45 -8.12 -6.57
CA PRO A 58 15.01 -8.45 -5.22
C PRO A 58 13.56 -8.05 -4.93
N ALA A 59 13.03 -7.03 -5.61
CA ALA A 59 11.62 -6.68 -5.49
C ALA A 59 10.71 -7.79 -6.04
N ASP A 60 11.17 -8.62 -7.00
CA ASP A 60 10.41 -9.77 -7.49
C ASP A 60 10.34 -10.89 -6.45
N LEU A 61 11.41 -11.13 -5.69
CA LEU A 61 11.42 -12.09 -4.57
C LEU A 61 10.53 -11.65 -3.42
N VAL A 62 10.56 -10.36 -3.08
CA VAL A 62 9.67 -9.77 -2.06
C VAL A 62 8.22 -9.82 -2.53
N ARG A 63 7.94 -9.48 -3.80
CA ARG A 63 6.61 -9.58 -4.41
C ARG A 63 6.11 -11.02 -4.41
N LEU A 64 6.93 -12.00 -4.76
CA LEU A 64 6.61 -13.43 -4.70
C LEU A 64 6.30 -13.90 -3.28
N SER A 65 7.10 -13.47 -2.31
CA SER A 65 6.89 -13.77 -0.89
C SER A 65 5.62 -13.13 -0.32
N ALA A 66 5.07 -12.12 -0.99
CA ALA A 66 3.79 -11.50 -0.66
C ALA A 66 2.58 -12.13 -1.37
N VAL A 67 2.78 -13.10 -2.27
CA VAL A 67 1.68 -13.77 -3.01
C VAL A 67 0.98 -14.83 -2.16
N SER A 68 1.72 -15.66 -1.42
CA SER A 68 1.16 -16.69 -0.54
C SER A 68 2.15 -17.13 0.54
N TRP A 69 1.64 -17.70 1.64
CA TRP A 69 2.45 -18.29 2.71
C TRP A 69 3.38 -19.40 2.18
N SER A 70 2.88 -20.28 1.31
CA SER A 70 3.69 -21.37 0.74
C SER A 70 4.87 -20.84 -0.07
N LEU A 71 4.66 -19.78 -0.87
CA LEU A 71 5.73 -19.15 -1.65
C LEU A 71 6.72 -18.42 -0.75
N ARG A 72 6.24 -17.70 0.27
CA ARG A 72 7.09 -17.09 1.30
C ARG A 72 7.97 -18.14 1.95
N ARG A 73 7.36 -19.25 2.37
CA ARG A 73 8.04 -20.34 3.05
C ARG A 73 9.11 -20.96 2.15
N PHE A 74 8.75 -21.28 0.92
CA PHE A 74 9.66 -21.83 -0.08
C PHE A 74 10.85 -20.91 -0.39
N VAL A 75 10.62 -19.60 -0.45
CA VAL A 75 11.67 -18.62 -0.71
C VAL A 75 12.66 -18.50 0.45
N ILE A 76 12.15 -18.56 1.69
CA ILE A 76 12.94 -18.49 2.92
C ILE A 76 13.73 -19.79 3.13
N GLU A 77 13.10 -20.97 3.02
CA GLU A 77 13.75 -22.29 3.19
C GLU A 77 14.91 -22.49 2.20
N ASN A 78 14.76 -22.01 0.97
CA ASN A 78 15.78 -22.11 -0.07
C ASN A 78 16.77 -20.92 -0.11
N LYS A 79 16.67 -19.96 0.84
CA LYS A 79 17.58 -18.82 1.00
C LYS A 79 17.83 -18.01 -0.29
N PHE A 80 16.81 -17.84 -1.15
CA PHE A 80 17.00 -17.18 -2.45
C PHE A 80 17.48 -15.72 -2.33
N CYS A 81 17.04 -14.96 -1.32
CA CYS A 81 17.53 -13.59 -1.09
C CYS A 81 19.04 -13.56 -0.77
N LYS A 82 19.54 -14.53 0.00
CA LYS A 82 20.98 -14.67 0.28
C LYS A 82 21.75 -14.98 -1.00
N SER A 83 21.27 -15.95 -1.78
CA SER A 83 21.87 -16.32 -3.07
C SER A 83 21.92 -15.14 -4.05
N LEU A 84 20.84 -14.35 -4.13
CA LEU A 84 20.78 -13.16 -4.97
C LEU A 84 21.76 -12.07 -4.49
N CYS A 85 21.83 -11.82 -3.18
CA CYS A 85 22.75 -10.83 -2.62
C CYS A 85 24.22 -11.19 -2.84
N SER A 86 24.58 -12.48 -2.74
CA SER A 86 25.95 -12.94 -3.03
C SER A 86 26.33 -12.79 -4.51
N ARG A 87 25.37 -12.78 -5.44
CA ARG A 87 25.62 -12.46 -6.86
C ARG A 87 25.96 -10.98 -7.08
N PHE A 88 25.37 -10.08 -6.31
CA PHE A 88 25.59 -8.63 -6.45
C PHE A 88 26.76 -8.09 -5.61
N CYS A 89 27.06 -8.70 -4.46
CA CYS A 89 28.14 -8.30 -3.57
C CYS A 89 28.81 -9.57 -3.00
N PRO A 90 29.94 -10.02 -3.59
CA PRO A 90 30.64 -11.24 -3.18
C PRO A 90 31.08 -11.23 -1.71
N ASP A 91 31.36 -10.04 -1.16
CA ASP A 91 31.81 -9.84 0.23
C ASP A 91 30.75 -10.26 1.27
N THR A 92 29.48 -10.42 0.85
CA THR A 92 28.39 -10.91 1.71
C THR A 92 28.52 -12.37 2.13
N LEU A 93 29.41 -13.13 1.47
CA LEU A 93 29.71 -14.54 1.78
C LEU A 93 30.55 -14.71 3.05
N ASN A 94 31.22 -13.64 3.51
CA ASN A 94 32.10 -13.67 4.69
C ASN A 94 31.38 -13.38 6.02
N PHE A 95 30.06 -13.12 6.01
CA PHE A 95 29.28 -12.88 7.22
C PHE A 95 28.73 -14.21 7.79
N PRO A 96 29.15 -14.65 9.00
CA PRO A 96 28.77 -15.96 9.52
C PRO A 96 27.33 -16.05 10.07
N LEU A 97 26.72 -14.94 10.52
CA LEU A 97 25.34 -14.94 11.03
C LEU A 97 24.76 -13.51 11.07
N VAL A 98 23.47 -13.33 10.73
CA VAL A 98 22.74 -12.06 10.94
C VAL A 98 21.76 -12.24 12.09
N ALA A 99 22.00 -11.58 13.22
CA ALA A 99 21.16 -11.63 14.41
C ALA A 99 20.55 -10.25 14.72
N GLU A 100 19.25 -10.22 14.99
CA GLU A 100 18.50 -9.04 15.42
C GLU A 100 18.68 -8.86 16.94
N VAL A 101 19.18 -7.70 17.38
CA VAL A 101 19.39 -7.42 18.82
C VAL A 101 18.05 -7.07 19.48
N SER A 102 17.36 -8.07 19.99
CA SER A 102 16.30 -7.92 21.00
C SER A 102 16.91 -7.79 22.40
N ASN A 103 16.64 -6.69 23.11
CA ASN A 103 17.11 -6.43 24.49
C ASN A 103 16.40 -7.32 25.54
N THR A 104 16.45 -8.64 25.38
CA THR A 104 16.06 -9.57 26.43
C THR A 104 17.02 -10.75 26.40
N SER A 105 17.97 -10.78 27.34
CA SER A 105 18.63 -12.01 27.76
C SER A 105 17.55 -12.91 28.40
N LYS A 106 16.81 -13.64 27.56
CA LYS A 106 15.92 -14.69 28.03
C LYS A 106 16.77 -15.90 28.39
N ILE A 107 16.61 -16.36 29.62
CA ILE A 107 16.87 -17.74 30.03
C ILE A 107 16.23 -18.65 28.98
N ALA A 108 17.00 -19.63 28.50
CA ALA A 108 16.54 -20.61 27.53
C ALA A 108 15.33 -21.39 28.08
N GLU A 109 14.13 -21.00 27.63
CA GLU A 109 12.93 -21.83 27.74
C GLU A 109 12.83 -22.76 26.53
N VAL A 110 12.45 -24.00 26.81
CA VAL A 110 12.40 -25.15 25.91
C VAL A 110 11.34 -24.93 24.82
N GLY A 111 11.72 -24.28 23.71
CA GLY A 111 10.99 -24.29 22.46
C GLY A 111 11.41 -25.46 21.56
N SER A 112 10.50 -25.96 20.72
CA SER A 112 10.81 -26.97 19.70
C SER A 112 11.88 -26.45 18.73
N SER A 113 12.88 -27.28 18.42
CA SER A 113 14.03 -26.98 17.53
C SER A 113 13.63 -26.33 16.21
N SER A 114 12.45 -26.68 15.67
CA SER A 114 11.97 -26.19 14.38
C SER A 114 11.48 -24.73 14.37
N ALA A 115 10.99 -24.21 15.50
CA ALA A 115 10.50 -22.83 15.58
C ALA A 115 11.66 -21.82 15.63
N LEU A 116 12.71 -22.16 16.39
CA LEU A 116 13.94 -21.36 16.48
C LEU A 116 14.71 -21.33 15.16
N GLU A 117 14.73 -22.46 14.43
CA GLU A 117 15.31 -22.54 13.08
C GLU A 117 14.54 -21.68 12.07
N TRP A 118 13.21 -21.67 12.12
CA TRP A 118 12.38 -20.86 11.24
C TRP A 118 12.55 -19.35 11.48
N GLU A 119 12.53 -18.92 12.74
CA GLU A 119 12.80 -17.52 13.10
C GLU A 119 14.17 -17.06 12.61
N SER A 120 15.19 -17.93 12.71
CA SER A 120 16.53 -17.65 12.21
C SER A 120 16.55 -17.46 10.69
N LEU A 121 15.87 -18.34 9.94
CA LEU A 121 15.75 -18.24 8.48
C LEU A 121 14.97 -17.01 8.04
N GLU A 122 13.92 -16.63 8.77
CA GLU A 122 13.09 -15.47 8.46
C GLU A 122 13.82 -14.14 8.74
N ARG A 123 14.60 -14.09 9.82
CA ARG A 123 15.53 -12.97 10.11
C ARG A 123 16.61 -12.86 9.04
N GLU A 124 17.23 -13.98 8.66
CA GLU A 124 18.24 -14.04 7.60
C GLU A 124 17.65 -13.56 6.26
N HIS A 125 16.48 -14.06 5.86
CA HIS A 125 15.78 -13.64 4.66
C HIS A 125 15.46 -12.14 4.67
N SER A 126 14.97 -11.61 5.79
CA SER A 126 14.62 -10.19 5.93
C SER A 126 15.85 -9.29 5.79
N ALA A 127 16.96 -9.66 6.41
CA ALA A 127 18.21 -8.92 6.32
C ALA A 127 18.79 -8.91 4.91
N TYR A 128 18.83 -10.06 4.23
CA TYR A 128 19.31 -10.13 2.85
C TYR A 128 18.33 -9.46 1.87
N ALA A 129 17.01 -9.53 2.09
CA ALA A 129 16.04 -8.82 1.25
C ALA A 129 16.25 -7.28 1.34
N LEU A 130 16.48 -6.76 2.54
CA LEU A 130 16.82 -5.35 2.76
C LEU A 130 18.16 -4.98 2.11
N LEU A 131 19.19 -5.79 2.32
CA LEU A 131 20.52 -5.57 1.72
C LEU A 131 20.44 -5.53 0.19
N CYS A 132 19.77 -6.51 -0.42
CA CYS A 132 19.59 -6.59 -1.86
C CYS A 132 18.80 -5.37 -2.37
N HIS A 133 17.76 -4.92 -1.67
CA HIS A 133 17.04 -3.69 -2.01
C HIS A 133 17.96 -2.46 -1.99
N LEU A 134 18.83 -2.32 -0.98
CA LEU A 134 19.80 -1.22 -0.88
C LEU A 134 20.87 -1.29 -1.99
N ILE A 135 21.28 -2.50 -2.37
CA ILE A 135 22.23 -2.74 -3.47
C ILE A 135 21.57 -2.49 -4.85
N VAL A 136 20.27 -2.67 -5.00
CA VAL A 136 19.59 -2.46 -6.30
C VAL A 136 18.95 -1.07 -6.42
N SER A 137 18.72 -0.37 -5.31
CA SER A 137 18.13 0.97 -5.31
C SER A 137 18.97 1.98 -6.12
N PRO A 138 18.36 2.70 -7.08
CA PRO A 138 19.03 3.72 -7.88
C PRO A 138 19.19 5.06 -7.14
N GLU A 139 18.50 5.26 -6.01
CA GLU A 139 18.47 6.51 -5.26
C GLU A 139 19.38 6.43 -4.02
N GLY A 140 20.66 6.73 -4.23
CA GLY A 140 21.63 6.91 -3.14
C GLY A 140 21.42 8.24 -2.43
N LYS A 141 21.54 8.26 -1.10
CA LYS A 141 21.64 9.51 -0.36
C LYS A 141 22.94 10.17 -0.77
N ARG A 142 22.84 11.44 -1.11
CA ARG A 142 23.91 12.16 -1.80
C ARG A 142 24.99 12.60 -0.80
N ASP A 143 24.63 12.91 0.45
CA ASP A 143 25.59 13.31 1.47
C ASP A 143 25.69 12.27 2.60
N CYS A 144 26.83 11.58 2.65
CA CYS A 144 27.03 10.44 3.55
C CYS A 144 28.26 10.60 4.45
N ILE A 145 28.99 11.72 4.37
CA ILE A 145 30.11 12.04 5.25
C ILE A 145 29.55 12.82 6.45
N HIS A 146 29.84 12.37 7.67
CA HIS A 146 29.40 13.00 8.91
C HIS A 146 30.41 14.03 9.42
N ARG A 147 31.69 13.65 9.47
CA ARG A 147 32.77 14.56 9.89
C ARG A 147 34.11 14.15 9.28
N ALA A 148 34.99 15.12 9.10
CA ALA A 148 36.41 14.86 8.89
C ALA A 148 37.02 14.29 10.18
N VAL A 149 37.93 13.32 10.04
CA VAL A 149 38.60 12.68 11.19
C VAL A 149 40.04 13.16 11.27
N CYS A 150 40.81 13.00 10.21
CA CYS A 150 42.18 13.50 10.12
C CYS A 150 42.69 13.52 8.68
N ALA A 151 43.69 14.36 8.42
CA ALA A 151 44.54 14.30 7.24
C ALA A 151 45.96 13.86 7.65
N SER A 152 46.69 13.18 6.78
CA SER A 152 48.10 12.80 7.04
C SER A 152 49.02 14.00 7.22
N SER A 153 48.72 15.11 6.52
CA SER A 153 49.34 16.39 6.73
C SER A 153 48.35 17.52 6.41
N THR A 154 48.62 18.71 6.91
CA THR A 154 47.82 19.91 6.61
C THR A 154 48.75 21.09 6.62
N ASP A 155 48.73 21.89 5.56
CA ASP A 155 49.44 23.18 5.52
C ASP A 155 48.60 24.26 6.21
N ASN A 156 49.25 25.29 6.77
CA ASN A 156 48.61 26.46 7.39
C ASN A 156 47.35 26.15 8.26
N TYR A 157 47.44 25.19 9.19
CA TYR A 157 46.35 24.85 10.10
C TYR A 157 46.00 26.02 11.04
N PRO A 158 44.71 26.33 11.31
CA PRO A 158 43.50 25.61 10.87
C PRO A 158 42.89 26.09 9.54
N ASP A 159 43.48 27.10 8.90
CA ASP A 159 42.88 27.80 7.77
C ASP A 159 42.73 26.94 6.51
N GLU A 160 43.61 25.95 6.29
CA GLU A 160 43.54 25.00 5.15
C GLU A 160 43.24 23.56 5.62
N SER A 161 42.46 23.42 6.69
CA SER A 161 42.17 22.13 7.30
C SER A 161 41.29 21.21 6.47
N ILE A 162 41.31 19.91 6.80
CA ILE A 162 40.43 18.89 6.22
C ILE A 162 38.94 19.23 6.41
N GLU A 163 38.58 20.02 7.43
CA GLU A 163 37.19 20.41 7.68
C GLU A 163 36.61 21.26 6.55
N ASN A 164 37.44 22.09 5.89
CA ASN A 164 37.06 22.89 4.74
C ASN A 164 36.62 22.05 3.54
N THR A 165 36.98 20.76 3.51
CA THR A 165 36.55 19.86 2.45
C THR A 165 35.08 19.49 2.55
N LEU A 166 34.44 19.60 3.73
CA LEU A 166 33.04 19.25 3.92
C LEU A 166 32.07 20.28 3.33
N GLU A 167 32.57 21.49 3.03
CA GLU A 167 31.78 22.59 2.52
C GLU A 167 31.70 22.57 0.98
N PRO A 168 30.50 22.73 0.38
CA PRO A 168 30.26 22.53 -1.05
C PRO A 168 30.69 23.70 -1.94
N SER A 169 31.49 24.63 -1.43
CA SER A 169 31.90 25.82 -2.17
C SER A 169 33.39 26.09 -1.98
N ASP A 170 34.07 26.42 -3.06
CA ASP A 170 35.46 26.88 -3.07
C ASP A 170 35.63 28.29 -2.48
N LEU A 171 34.52 28.98 -2.14
CA LEU A 171 34.48 30.33 -1.58
C LEU A 171 33.42 30.45 -0.46
N ILE A 172 33.85 30.62 0.78
CA ILE A 172 32.98 30.87 1.94
C ILE A 172 33.35 32.23 2.53
N ASP A 173 32.38 33.11 2.71
CA ASP A 173 32.59 34.48 3.22
C ASP A 173 33.74 35.25 2.53
N ARG A 174 33.85 35.08 1.20
CA ARG A 174 34.90 35.66 0.34
C ARG A 174 36.33 35.15 0.62
N ARG A 175 36.47 34.04 1.34
CA ARG A 175 37.73 33.31 1.54
C ARG A 175 37.69 31.99 0.79
N PRO A 176 38.81 31.52 0.20
CA PRO A 176 38.81 30.22 -0.43
C PRO A 176 38.69 29.11 0.62
N SER A 177 37.83 28.12 0.39
CA SER A 177 37.65 26.95 1.28
C SER A 177 38.22 25.71 0.62
N TYR A 178 39.33 25.21 1.15
CA TYR A 178 40.03 24.02 0.66
C TYR A 178 40.87 23.38 1.76
N TRP A 179 41.17 22.10 1.59
CA TRP A 179 42.29 21.47 2.30
C TRP A 179 43.56 21.54 1.47
N SER A 180 44.70 21.72 2.13
CA SER A 180 46.03 21.70 1.54
C SER A 180 46.95 20.73 2.29
N SER A 181 47.68 19.89 1.55
CA SER A 181 48.72 19.05 2.14
C SER A 181 49.96 19.86 2.54
N GLY A 182 50.75 19.36 3.49
CA GLY A 182 52.08 19.92 3.73
C GLY A 182 52.98 19.81 2.48
N GLY A 183 53.77 20.84 2.21
CA GLY A 183 54.67 20.90 1.05
C GLY A 183 55.73 19.78 1.08
N GLN A 184 55.99 19.15 -0.06
CA GLN A 184 56.96 18.06 -0.20
C GLN A 184 57.93 18.27 -1.36
N TYR A 185 59.20 17.85 -1.19
CA TYR A 185 60.18 17.82 -2.28
C TYR A 185 59.98 16.63 -3.21
N ASP A 186 59.60 15.48 -2.63
CA ASP A 186 59.32 14.25 -3.37
C ASP A 186 57.83 14.19 -3.78
N PRO A 187 57.51 14.20 -5.08
CA PRO A 187 56.12 14.09 -5.54
C PRO A 187 55.51 12.70 -5.30
N GLY A 188 56.30 11.69 -4.93
CA GLY A 188 55.83 10.34 -4.61
C GLY A 188 55.22 10.18 -3.21
N VAL A 189 55.36 11.17 -2.33
CA VAL A 189 54.85 11.11 -0.95
C VAL A 189 53.33 11.08 -0.95
N LEU A 190 52.78 9.99 -0.40
CA LEU A 190 51.35 9.73 -0.24
C LEU A 190 50.69 10.71 0.72
N GLU A 191 49.48 11.16 0.39
CA GLU A 191 48.59 11.82 1.35
C GLU A 191 47.33 10.98 1.56
N SER A 192 46.73 11.09 2.73
CA SER A 192 45.52 10.39 3.12
C SER A 192 44.57 11.34 3.84
N LEU A 193 43.30 11.27 3.46
CA LEU A 193 42.20 11.99 4.09
C LEU A 193 41.20 10.99 4.65
N THR A 194 40.94 11.05 5.95
CA THR A 194 40.07 10.09 6.64
C THR A 194 38.79 10.77 7.10
N TYR A 195 37.65 10.16 6.74
CA TYR A 195 36.30 10.65 7.02
C TYR A 195 35.50 9.61 7.79
N ARG A 196 34.62 10.08 8.67
CA ARG A 196 33.58 9.27 9.31
C ARG A 196 32.28 9.44 8.54
N LEU A 197 31.66 8.33 8.18
CA LEU A 197 30.37 8.29 7.49
C LEU A 197 29.21 8.50 8.47
N THR A 198 28.05 8.90 7.93
CA THR A 198 26.80 9.13 8.68
C THR A 198 26.18 7.88 9.31
N ALA A 199 26.62 6.69 8.89
CA ALA A 199 26.25 5.42 9.51
C ALA A 199 27.46 4.48 9.53
N ASN A 200 27.55 3.65 10.56
CA ASN A 200 28.58 2.61 10.65
C ASN A 200 28.48 1.61 9.49
N LEU A 201 27.26 1.36 9.01
CA LEU A 201 27.00 0.48 7.87
C LEU A 201 26.54 1.29 6.65
N CYS A 202 27.37 1.35 5.61
CA CYS A 202 27.10 2.10 4.38
C CYS A 202 27.39 1.24 3.13
N VAL A 203 26.50 1.28 2.13
CA VAL A 203 26.79 0.72 0.80
C VAL A 203 27.34 1.82 -0.09
N VAL A 204 28.63 1.77 -0.44
CA VAL A 204 29.32 2.76 -1.27
C VAL A 204 29.41 2.26 -2.70
N ARG A 205 29.06 3.11 -3.67
CA ARG A 205 29.16 2.80 -5.11
C ARG A 205 30.10 3.71 -5.87
N GLU A 206 30.06 5.00 -5.52
CA GLU A 206 30.75 6.05 -6.25
C GLU A 206 31.20 7.12 -5.27
N ILE A 207 32.45 7.56 -5.44
CA ILE A 207 33.07 8.62 -4.64
C ILE A 207 33.41 9.74 -5.61
N LYS A 208 33.08 10.98 -5.25
CA LYS A 208 33.30 12.15 -6.08
C LYS A 208 34.30 13.08 -5.40
N ILE A 209 35.31 13.51 -6.15
CA ILE A 209 36.36 14.42 -5.67
C ILE A 209 36.54 15.52 -6.71
N ARG A 210 36.70 16.76 -6.26
CA ARG A 210 37.12 17.87 -7.11
C ARG A 210 38.50 18.37 -6.67
N PRO A 211 39.51 18.38 -7.56
CA PRO A 211 40.77 19.02 -7.23
C PRO A 211 40.64 20.54 -7.18
N PHE A 212 41.36 21.19 -6.27
CA PHE A 212 41.26 22.63 -6.06
C PHE A 212 42.09 23.42 -7.07
N LYS A 213 41.50 24.51 -7.58
CA LYS A 213 42.16 25.49 -8.44
C LYS A 213 42.45 26.75 -7.65
N ALA A 214 43.72 27.08 -7.50
CA ALA A 214 44.14 28.29 -6.79
C ALA A 214 43.94 29.54 -7.67
N PHE A 215 42.71 30.04 -7.75
CA PHE A 215 42.33 31.23 -8.54
C PHE A 215 43.04 32.52 -8.08
N PHE A 216 43.58 32.52 -6.85
CA PHE A 216 44.35 33.63 -6.30
C PHE A 216 45.84 33.61 -6.69
N GLN A 217 46.32 32.55 -7.33
CA GLN A 217 47.71 32.46 -7.82
C GLN A 217 47.79 32.72 -9.34
N ARG A 218 48.90 33.31 -9.79
CA ARG A 218 49.13 33.57 -11.22
C ARG A 218 49.14 32.27 -12.02
N GLY A 219 48.40 32.24 -13.12
CA GLY A 219 48.24 31.04 -13.96
C GLY A 219 47.18 30.05 -13.48
N HIS A 220 46.54 30.33 -12.34
CA HIS A 220 45.49 29.51 -11.72
C HIS A 220 45.83 28.01 -11.65
N PRO A 221 46.97 27.64 -11.01
CA PRO A 221 47.42 26.25 -10.91
C PRO A 221 46.38 25.35 -10.23
N ILE A 222 46.34 24.09 -10.65
CA ILE A 222 45.48 23.05 -10.08
C ILE A 222 46.38 22.10 -9.30
N TYR A 223 46.12 21.97 -8.00
CA TYR A 223 46.93 21.15 -7.10
C TYR A 223 46.25 19.81 -6.88
N SER A 224 46.47 18.84 -7.76
CA SER A 224 45.83 17.52 -7.66
C SER A 224 46.82 16.37 -7.60
N ALA A 225 46.30 15.20 -7.26
CA ALA A 225 47.02 13.94 -7.33
C ALA A 225 46.97 13.37 -8.76
N LYS A 226 47.88 12.44 -9.09
CA LYS A 226 47.84 11.65 -10.34
C LYS A 226 46.86 10.49 -10.23
N PHE A 227 46.79 9.87 -9.05
CA PHE A 227 45.91 8.73 -8.78
C PHE A 227 45.24 8.88 -7.42
N VAL A 228 44.07 8.27 -7.30
CA VAL A 228 43.33 8.16 -6.04
C VAL A 228 43.00 6.71 -5.74
N ARG A 229 43.03 6.33 -4.47
CA ARG A 229 42.62 5.01 -3.98
C ARG A 229 41.74 5.15 -2.73
N PHE A 230 40.80 4.24 -2.56
CA PHE A 230 39.83 4.27 -1.47
C PHE A 230 39.98 3.05 -0.58
N ARG A 231 40.04 3.28 0.74
CA ARG A 231 40.02 2.23 1.76
C ARG A 231 38.80 2.37 2.65
N MET A 232 38.19 1.24 2.99
CA MET A 232 37.03 1.17 3.90
C MET A 232 37.23 0.10 4.96
N ASP A 233 36.81 0.39 6.18
CA ASP A 233 37.17 -0.38 7.37
C ASP A 233 36.12 -1.42 7.82
N HIS A 234 36.60 -2.27 8.73
CA HIS A 234 35.84 -3.08 9.67
C HIS A 234 36.49 -2.98 11.07
N SER A 235 36.21 -1.91 11.81
CA SER A 235 36.80 -1.74 13.16
C SER A 235 36.07 -2.53 14.26
N ARG A 236 36.84 -3.15 15.15
CA ARG A 236 36.40 -3.63 16.48
C ARG A 236 36.60 -2.47 17.47
N LEU A 237 35.53 -1.81 17.90
CA LEU A 237 35.61 -0.79 18.95
C LEU A 237 36.00 -1.42 20.29
N ARG A 238 37.17 -1.06 20.84
CA ARG A 238 37.41 -1.10 22.29
C ARG A 238 36.66 0.08 22.92
N GLN A 239 35.69 -0.17 23.78
CA GLN A 239 35.17 0.87 24.68
C GLN A 239 36.19 1.10 25.80
N GLY A 240 36.84 2.25 25.76
CA GLY A 240 37.47 2.86 26.94
C GLY A 240 36.57 3.97 27.44
N THR A 241 36.36 4.01 28.75
CA THR A 241 35.63 5.04 29.47
C THR A 241 36.34 6.39 29.41
N ASP A 242 35.53 7.42 29.66
CA ASP A 242 35.87 8.74 30.20
C ASP A 242 36.25 9.87 29.22
N ASP A 243 35.49 10.96 29.39
CA ASP A 243 35.82 12.34 29.07
C ASP A 243 37.31 12.63 29.26
N TYR A 244 38.13 12.73 28.21
CA TYR A 244 39.33 13.57 28.09
C TYR A 244 39.77 13.58 26.61
N GLU A 245 40.32 14.71 26.16
CA GLU A 245 40.77 15.01 24.79
C GLU A 245 41.45 13.83 24.07
N GLU A 246 40.92 13.41 22.92
CA GLU A 246 41.61 12.42 22.05
C GLU A 246 42.88 13.05 21.44
N PRO A 247 44.07 12.43 21.59
CA PRO A 247 45.31 12.97 21.03
C PRO A 247 45.37 12.82 19.50
N GLN A 248 45.92 13.82 18.83
CA GLN A 248 46.33 13.75 17.42
C GLN A 248 47.34 12.60 17.22
N LEU A 249 46.91 11.45 16.69
CA LEU A 249 47.76 10.27 16.48
C LEU A 249 47.59 9.69 15.07
N THR A 250 48.72 9.47 14.40
CA THR A 250 48.87 9.20 12.96
C THR A 250 49.25 7.75 12.63
N SER A 251 48.90 6.74 13.44
CA SER A 251 49.28 5.34 13.15
C SER A 251 48.16 4.52 12.50
N ASP A 252 48.50 3.89 11.37
CA ASP A 252 47.67 2.98 10.54
C ASP A 252 47.27 1.67 11.29
N ASP A 253 47.72 1.49 12.54
CA ASP A 253 47.54 0.27 13.35
C ASP A 253 46.18 0.14 14.05
N TYR A 254 45.34 1.18 14.04
CA TYR A 254 44.04 1.17 14.75
C TYR A 254 42.86 0.72 13.90
N TYR A 255 42.98 0.74 12.57
CA TYR A 255 41.89 0.45 11.64
C TYR A 255 42.20 -0.77 10.78
N LYS A 256 41.31 -1.77 10.80
CA LYS A 256 41.41 -2.92 9.89
C LYS A 256 40.68 -2.62 8.59
N TRP A 257 41.43 -2.29 7.54
CA TRP A 257 40.90 -2.05 6.19
C TRP A 257 40.46 -3.38 5.55
N THR A 258 39.17 -3.54 5.28
CA THR A 258 38.60 -4.76 4.65
C THR A 258 38.43 -4.64 3.15
N TYR A 259 38.35 -3.41 2.64
CA TYR A 259 38.28 -3.14 1.22
C TYR A 259 39.32 -2.10 0.82
N VAL A 260 40.02 -2.38 -0.28
CA VAL A 260 40.96 -1.48 -0.93
C VAL A 260 40.61 -1.45 -2.41
N SER A 261 40.26 -0.27 -2.93
CA SER A 261 39.90 -0.11 -4.34
C SER A 261 41.12 -0.26 -5.26
N PRO A 262 40.94 -0.50 -6.58
CA PRO A 262 42.00 -0.23 -7.54
C PRO A 262 42.38 1.27 -7.53
N GLU A 263 43.54 1.58 -8.09
CA GLU A 263 43.96 2.96 -8.33
C GLU A 263 43.17 3.56 -9.49
N PHE A 264 42.60 4.74 -9.29
CA PHE A 264 41.90 5.48 -10.33
C PHE A 264 42.73 6.68 -10.78
N PRO A 265 42.91 6.92 -12.10
CA PRO A 265 43.56 8.13 -12.59
C PRO A 265 42.70 9.36 -12.27
N MET A 266 43.34 10.44 -11.83
CA MET A 266 42.68 11.71 -11.53
C MET A 266 43.07 12.77 -12.57
N GLU A 267 42.07 13.35 -13.21
CA GLU A 267 42.26 14.40 -14.21
C GLU A 267 42.74 15.70 -13.54
N GLN A 268 43.55 16.46 -14.25
CA GLN A 268 44.18 17.68 -13.74
C GLN A 268 43.29 18.91 -14.01
N GLU A 269 42.00 18.77 -13.73
CA GLU A 269 40.95 19.74 -14.06
C GLU A 269 40.08 20.07 -12.84
N ASN A 270 39.69 21.34 -12.70
CA ASN A 270 38.80 21.82 -11.63
C ASN A 270 37.33 21.47 -11.90
N VAL A 271 37.04 20.18 -12.06
CA VAL A 271 35.71 19.62 -12.27
C VAL A 271 35.45 18.52 -11.26
N LEU A 272 34.18 18.29 -10.93
CA LEU A 272 33.81 17.19 -10.03
C LEU A 272 34.01 15.86 -10.77
N GLN A 273 34.98 15.06 -10.32
CA GLN A 273 35.32 13.77 -10.93
C GLN A 273 34.65 12.64 -10.16
N SER A 274 34.15 11.63 -10.89
CA SER A 274 33.35 10.55 -10.35
C SER A 274 34.08 9.21 -10.46
N PHE A 275 34.44 8.64 -9.31
CA PHE A 275 35.19 7.39 -9.20
C PHE A 275 34.22 6.25 -8.83
N LYS A 276 33.86 5.44 -9.82
CA LYS A 276 32.93 4.31 -9.65
C LYS A 276 33.68 3.06 -9.24
N LEU A 277 33.25 2.44 -8.15
CA LEU A 277 33.82 1.16 -7.70
C LEU A 277 33.41 0.03 -8.65
N PRO A 278 34.26 -1.01 -8.85
CA PRO A 278 33.95 -2.13 -9.74
C PRO A 278 32.67 -2.90 -9.38
N HIS A 279 32.33 -2.91 -8.09
CA HIS A 279 31.08 -3.41 -7.53
C HIS A 279 30.70 -2.57 -6.31
N PRO A 280 29.42 -2.57 -5.87
CA PRO A 280 29.04 -1.96 -4.61
C PRO A 280 29.79 -2.58 -3.42
N VAL A 281 30.26 -1.74 -2.50
CA VAL A 281 31.08 -2.15 -1.34
C VAL A 281 30.34 -1.81 -0.06
N ILE A 282 30.37 -2.73 0.91
CA ILE A 282 29.78 -2.52 2.23
C ILE A 282 30.89 -2.05 3.20
N CYS A 283 30.79 -0.81 3.68
CA CYS A 283 31.59 -0.28 4.78
C CYS A 283 30.88 -0.58 6.10
N VAL A 284 31.55 -1.23 7.06
CA VAL A 284 30.93 -1.78 8.29
C VAL A 284 31.34 -1.02 9.56
N GLY A 285 32.48 -0.34 9.57
CA GLY A 285 32.92 0.53 10.68
C GLY A 285 32.66 2.02 10.44
N GLY A 286 32.09 2.39 9.28
CA GLY A 286 31.75 3.76 8.96
C GLY A 286 32.96 4.65 8.67
N MET A 287 34.12 4.10 8.35
CA MET A 287 35.33 4.87 8.04
C MET A 287 35.69 4.76 6.55
N LEU A 288 35.95 5.91 5.94
CA LEU A 288 36.42 6.06 4.57
C LEU A 288 37.76 6.79 4.58
N GLN A 289 38.81 6.17 4.04
CA GLN A 289 40.09 6.81 3.80
C GLN A 289 40.34 6.96 2.30
N ILE A 290 40.74 8.17 1.90
CA ILE A 290 41.08 8.53 0.53
C ILE A 290 42.58 8.74 0.45
N GLU A 291 43.26 7.88 -0.29
CA GLU A 291 44.69 7.96 -0.59
C GLU A 291 44.89 8.77 -1.87
N LEU A 292 45.68 9.84 -1.79
CA LEU A 292 46.03 10.74 -2.88
C LEU A 292 47.50 10.53 -3.25
N MET A 293 47.73 10.05 -4.48
CA MET A 293 49.02 9.54 -4.94
C MET A 293 49.58 10.36 -6.10
N GLY A 294 50.85 10.75 -6.00
CA GLY A 294 51.59 11.43 -7.06
C GLY A 294 51.20 12.90 -7.17
N ARG A 295 52.00 13.79 -6.58
CA ARG A 295 51.80 15.25 -6.67
C ARG A 295 52.18 15.75 -8.06
N VAL A 296 51.39 16.68 -8.61
CA VAL A 296 51.61 17.19 -9.97
C VAL A 296 52.17 18.61 -9.97
N GLN A 297 51.63 19.50 -9.14
CA GLN A 297 51.88 20.93 -9.23
C GLN A 297 52.82 21.42 -8.12
N LYS A 298 53.78 22.27 -8.49
CA LYS A 298 54.63 23.01 -7.54
C LYS A 298 54.07 24.39 -7.24
N GLN A 299 54.19 24.84 -6.00
CA GLN A 299 53.92 26.22 -5.64
C GLN A 299 55.13 27.10 -5.99
N ALA A 300 54.87 28.26 -6.58
CA ALA A 300 55.92 29.14 -7.08
C ALA A 300 56.71 29.86 -5.98
N VAL A 301 56.15 29.92 -4.77
CA VAL A 301 56.72 30.67 -3.63
C VAL A 301 57.89 29.92 -2.98
N ASP A 302 57.76 28.60 -2.82
CA ASP A 302 58.72 27.75 -2.12
C ASP A 302 59.31 26.62 -2.98
N GLY A 303 58.74 26.36 -4.17
CA GLY A 303 59.17 25.31 -5.09
C GLY A 303 58.78 23.88 -4.66
N LEU A 304 57.89 23.73 -3.67
CA LEU A 304 57.43 22.43 -3.15
C LEU A 304 56.16 21.95 -3.86
N TYR A 305 55.92 20.63 -3.79
CA TYR A 305 54.72 20.00 -4.33
C TYR A 305 53.60 19.94 -3.29
N TYR A 306 52.40 20.34 -3.71
CA TYR A 306 51.19 20.37 -2.89
C TYR A 306 50.04 19.61 -3.56
N ILE A 307 49.11 19.10 -2.75
CA ILE A 307 47.81 18.59 -3.17
C ILE A 307 46.77 19.41 -2.41
N CYS A 308 45.83 20.00 -3.14
CA CYS A 308 44.72 20.73 -2.55
C CYS A 308 43.39 20.17 -3.07
N GLY A 309 42.41 20.01 -2.18
CA GLY A 309 41.12 19.44 -2.54
C GLY A 309 39.99 19.96 -1.69
N PHE A 310 38.78 19.87 -2.24
CA PHE A 310 37.54 20.06 -1.50
C PHE A 310 36.46 19.12 -2.07
N PHE A 311 35.42 18.83 -1.29
CA PHE A 311 34.30 18.04 -1.78
C PHE A 311 33.15 18.94 -2.21
N ASP A 312 32.74 18.78 -3.46
CA ASP A 312 31.48 19.36 -3.91
C ASP A 312 30.34 18.44 -3.43
N CYS A 313 29.43 18.99 -2.62
CA CYS A 313 28.28 18.21 -2.17
C CYS A 313 27.43 17.82 -3.38
N PRO A 314 27.25 16.52 -3.64
CA PRO A 314 27.48 15.41 -2.73
C PRO A 314 28.70 14.53 -3.07
N PRO A 315 29.69 14.36 -2.18
CA PRO A 315 30.93 13.61 -2.48
C PRO A 315 30.83 12.10 -2.43
N LEU A 316 29.76 11.55 -1.87
CA LEU A 316 29.64 10.12 -1.66
C LEU A 316 28.25 9.64 -2.07
N VAL A 317 28.17 8.88 -3.15
CA VAL A 317 26.95 8.15 -3.48
C VAL A 317 26.97 6.85 -2.68
N ALA A 318 26.47 6.96 -1.46
CA ALA A 318 26.27 5.82 -0.58
C ALA A 318 24.82 5.77 -0.09
N VAL A 319 24.38 4.57 0.28
CA VAL A 319 23.12 4.41 1.01
C VAL A 319 23.49 4.11 2.45
N PRO A 320 23.32 5.07 3.39
CA PRO A 320 23.56 4.81 4.78
C PRO A 320 22.45 3.89 5.29
N ILE A 321 22.82 2.85 6.02
CA ILE A 321 21.87 2.01 6.74
C ILE A 321 21.60 2.71 8.07
N SER A 322 21.04 3.92 7.99
CA SER A 322 20.65 4.72 9.17
C SER A 322 19.40 4.11 9.79
N ASP A 323 19.55 3.49 10.97
CA ASP A 323 18.60 3.39 12.09
C ASP A 323 17.08 3.28 11.78
N ARG A 324 16.71 2.65 10.67
CA ARG A 324 15.38 2.11 10.39
C ARG A 324 15.46 0.60 10.56
N ARG A 325 15.25 0.18 11.81
CA ARG A 325 15.37 -1.19 12.36
C ARG A 325 16.83 -1.61 12.59
N ARG A 326 17.15 -1.88 13.85
CA ARG A 326 18.47 -2.35 14.34
C ARG A 326 19.02 -3.49 13.46
N CYS A 327 19.98 -3.18 12.61
CA CYS A 327 20.97 -4.15 12.12
C CYS A 327 22.33 -3.70 12.63
N LEU A 328 22.67 -4.08 13.87
CA LEU A 328 24.01 -3.96 14.42
C LEU A 328 24.64 -5.36 14.45
N LEU A 329 25.70 -5.55 13.69
CA LEU A 329 26.56 -6.73 13.80
C LEU A 329 27.58 -6.49 14.93
N SER A 330 27.28 -6.87 16.19
CA SER A 330 28.32 -7.18 17.20
C SER A 330 27.80 -8.01 18.38
N MET A 331 28.69 -8.75 19.05
CA MET A 331 28.43 -9.69 20.15
C MET A 331 28.82 -9.14 21.54
N ALA A 332 28.07 -9.58 22.57
CA ALA A 332 28.22 -9.59 24.06
C ALA A 332 29.43 -8.86 24.73
N ASP A 333 29.32 -8.21 25.91
CA ASP A 333 29.09 -8.87 27.22
C ASP A 333 28.70 -7.96 28.43
N GLU A 334 28.10 -8.63 29.43
CA GLU A 334 28.04 -8.47 30.92
C GLU A 334 27.62 -7.18 31.72
N SER A 335 26.57 -7.40 32.52
CA SER A 335 26.29 -7.08 33.94
C SER A 335 26.46 -5.67 34.56
N GLU A 336 25.34 -5.10 35.04
CA GLU A 336 25.22 -4.37 36.32
C GLU A 336 23.73 -4.41 36.83
N PRO A 337 23.45 -4.21 38.13
CA PRO A 337 22.48 -5.01 38.88
C PRO A 337 21.01 -4.57 38.74
N THR A 338 20.13 -5.54 38.56
CA THR A 338 18.67 -5.35 38.63
C THR A 338 18.21 -5.19 40.08
N LYS A 339 17.43 -4.13 40.35
CA LYS A 339 16.57 -4.09 41.53
C LYS A 339 15.46 -5.14 41.35
N GLU A 340 15.31 -6.01 42.34
CA GLU A 340 14.30 -7.08 42.39
C GLU A 340 12.89 -6.54 42.09
N ALA A 341 12.19 -7.20 41.16
CA ALA A 341 10.81 -6.87 40.82
C ALA A 341 9.85 -7.47 41.87
N ASP A 342 9.01 -6.63 42.48
CA ASP A 342 8.01 -7.06 43.47
C ASP A 342 7.02 -8.09 42.87
N SER A 343 6.79 -9.16 43.61
CA SER A 343 5.84 -10.22 43.25
C SER A 343 4.37 -9.75 43.33
N ALA A 344 3.47 -10.37 42.55
CA ALA A 344 2.02 -10.07 42.56
C ALA A 344 1.40 -10.12 43.98
N ALA A 345 1.93 -11.01 44.83
CA ALA A 345 1.49 -11.18 46.21
C ALA A 345 1.89 -9.97 47.10
N GLN A 346 3.07 -9.39 46.89
CA GLN A 346 3.53 -8.19 47.58
C GLN A 346 2.70 -6.97 47.16
N LEU A 347 2.42 -6.82 45.87
CA LEU A 347 1.57 -5.74 45.34
C LEU A 347 0.12 -5.85 45.82
N LEU A 348 -0.44 -7.06 45.91
CA LEU A 348 -1.78 -7.26 46.49
C LEU A 348 -1.80 -6.92 47.99
N SER A 349 -0.77 -7.30 48.74
CA SER A 349 -0.63 -6.94 50.16
C SER A 349 -0.55 -5.43 50.34
N LEU A 350 0.24 -4.75 49.50
CA LEU A 350 0.40 -3.30 49.51
C LEU A 350 -0.93 -2.60 49.17
N ALA A 351 -1.63 -3.03 48.12
CA ALA A 351 -2.94 -2.49 47.76
C ALA A 351 -3.96 -2.66 48.90
N ARG A 352 -4.01 -3.84 49.55
CA ARG A 352 -4.89 -4.10 50.70
C ARG A 352 -4.58 -3.23 51.92
N GLN A 353 -3.33 -2.83 52.11
CA GLN A 353 -2.93 -1.92 53.19
C GLN A 353 -3.25 -0.45 52.86
N LEU A 354 -3.11 -0.04 51.60
CA LEU A 354 -3.33 1.34 51.17
C LEU A 354 -4.82 1.72 51.08
N VAL A 355 -5.71 0.79 50.72
CA VAL A 355 -7.15 1.08 50.53
C VAL A 355 -7.83 1.60 51.81
N PRO A 356 -7.65 1.00 53.00
CA PRO A 356 -8.18 1.55 54.25
C PRO A 356 -7.61 2.93 54.58
N ALA A 357 -6.29 3.13 54.39
CA ALA A 357 -5.64 4.41 54.63
C ALA A 357 -6.16 5.52 53.69
N ALA A 358 -6.48 5.17 52.44
CA ALA A 358 -7.10 6.08 51.48
C ALA A 358 -8.53 6.44 51.89
N LEU A 359 -9.33 5.48 52.36
CA LEU A 359 -10.69 5.71 52.84
C LEU A 359 -10.72 6.63 54.06
N ASP A 360 -9.83 6.42 55.03
CA ASP A 360 -9.78 7.25 56.24
C ASP A 360 -9.39 8.70 55.91
N LYS A 361 -8.39 8.90 55.03
CA LYS A 361 -8.00 10.24 54.58
C LYS A 361 -9.07 10.91 53.71
N ALA A 362 -9.71 10.16 52.82
CA ALA A 362 -10.81 10.67 51.99
C ALA A 362 -12.01 11.11 52.84
N ARG A 363 -12.31 10.38 53.93
CA ARG A 363 -13.37 10.74 54.90
C ARG A 363 -13.01 11.96 55.76
N ALA A 364 -11.72 12.19 56.01
CA ALA A 364 -11.21 13.35 56.73
C ALA A 364 -11.08 14.63 55.86
N ALA A 365 -11.22 14.51 54.54
CA ALA A 365 -11.10 15.64 53.61
C ALA A 365 -12.26 16.65 53.80
N THR A 366 -11.92 17.92 53.96
CA THR A 366 -12.91 18.98 54.28
C THR A 366 -13.39 19.77 53.05
N GLY A 367 -12.68 19.69 51.92
CA GLY A 367 -13.04 20.31 50.64
C GLY A 367 -13.67 19.33 49.63
N PHE A 368 -14.64 19.78 48.82
CA PHE A 368 -15.31 19.01 47.76
C PHE A 368 -16.07 17.73 48.20
N PRO A 369 -16.99 17.83 49.18
CA PRO A 369 -17.63 16.67 49.80
C PRO A 369 -18.43 15.78 48.83
N GLY A 370 -19.07 16.37 47.81
CA GLY A 370 -19.81 15.60 46.79
C GLY A 370 -18.91 14.70 45.93
N ARG A 371 -17.72 15.21 45.55
CA ARG A 371 -16.74 14.46 44.74
C ARG A 371 -16.07 13.37 45.58
N TRP A 372 -15.69 13.69 46.82
CA TRP A 372 -15.16 12.70 47.75
C TRP A 372 -16.17 11.63 48.12
N LYS A 373 -17.46 11.94 48.27
CA LYS A 373 -18.51 10.93 48.47
C LYS A 373 -18.57 9.91 47.33
N SER A 374 -18.45 10.37 46.08
CA SER A 374 -18.35 9.50 44.91
C SER A 374 -17.07 8.66 44.92
N ILE A 375 -15.91 9.28 45.19
CA ILE A 375 -14.61 8.60 45.27
C ILE A 375 -14.58 7.55 46.39
N ILE A 376 -15.11 7.85 47.58
CA ILE A 376 -15.22 6.93 48.72
C ILE A 376 -16.05 5.70 48.34
N SER A 377 -17.22 5.89 47.72
CA SER A 377 -18.07 4.78 47.27
C SER A 377 -17.34 3.87 46.27
N LYS A 378 -16.46 4.43 45.42
CA LYS A 378 -15.64 3.67 44.47
C LYS A 378 -14.49 2.95 45.18
N LEU A 379 -13.78 3.61 46.10
CA LEU A 379 -12.72 3.01 46.91
C LEU A 379 -13.23 1.83 47.76
N GLU A 380 -14.45 1.93 48.30
CA GLU A 380 -15.10 0.83 49.04
C GLU A 380 -15.33 -0.41 48.16
N ARG A 381 -15.50 -0.23 46.85
CA ARG A 381 -15.66 -1.34 45.88
C ARG A 381 -14.34 -1.97 45.44
N VAL A 382 -13.20 -1.31 45.68
CA VAL A 382 -11.87 -1.85 45.32
C VAL A 382 -11.54 -3.08 46.18
N SER A 383 -11.88 -3.08 47.48
CA SER A 383 -11.56 -4.20 48.37
C SER A 383 -12.31 -5.51 48.04
N PRO A 384 -13.62 -5.48 47.70
CA PRO A 384 -14.31 -6.64 47.13
C PRO A 384 -13.67 -7.12 45.82
N CYS A 385 -13.36 -6.22 44.87
CA CYS A 385 -12.68 -6.62 43.63
C CYS A 385 -11.37 -7.37 43.91
N LEU A 386 -10.51 -6.82 44.78
CA LEU A 386 -9.21 -7.44 45.07
C LEU A 386 -9.35 -8.81 45.75
N SER A 387 -10.46 -9.03 46.47
CA SER A 387 -10.78 -10.35 47.04
C SER A 387 -11.20 -11.32 45.94
N ASP A 388 -12.10 -10.91 45.05
CA ASP A 388 -12.57 -11.71 43.92
C ASP A 388 -11.42 -12.09 42.99
N LEU A 389 -10.53 -11.15 42.65
CA LEU A 389 -9.34 -11.40 41.83
C LEU A 389 -8.36 -12.37 42.51
N SER A 390 -8.13 -12.22 43.82
CA SER A 390 -7.22 -13.11 44.56
C SER A 390 -7.73 -14.54 44.70
N SER A 391 -9.04 -14.75 44.51
CA SER A 391 -9.68 -16.06 44.58
C SER A 391 -9.52 -16.87 43.28
N LEU A 392 -9.05 -16.25 42.20
CA LEU A 392 -8.90 -16.89 40.89
C LEU A 392 -7.63 -17.74 40.80
N PRO A 393 -7.67 -18.89 40.10
CA PRO A 393 -6.48 -19.68 39.80
C PRO A 393 -5.41 -18.84 39.09
N CYS A 394 -4.12 -19.14 39.31
CA CYS A 394 -3.00 -18.48 38.63
C CYS A 394 -2.83 -16.96 38.85
N PHE A 395 -3.61 -16.32 39.74
CA PHE A 395 -3.51 -14.88 40.08
C PHE A 395 -2.07 -14.42 40.36
N ALA A 396 -1.32 -15.17 41.16
CA ALA A 396 0.05 -14.81 41.55
C ALA A 396 1.08 -14.94 40.42
N LYS A 397 0.77 -15.72 39.37
CA LYS A 397 1.67 -16.01 38.25
C LYS A 397 1.36 -15.18 37.00
N ASN A 398 0.18 -14.59 36.90
CA ASN A 398 -0.24 -13.85 35.71
C ASN A 398 0.26 -12.39 35.75
N GLU A 399 1.02 -11.98 34.73
CA GLU A 399 1.54 -10.62 34.58
C GLU A 399 0.45 -9.55 34.51
N LEU A 400 -0.73 -9.85 33.95
CA LEU A 400 -1.87 -8.92 33.93
C LEU A 400 -2.37 -8.56 35.34
N CYS A 401 -2.30 -9.52 36.26
CA CYS A 401 -2.67 -9.26 37.66
C CYS A 401 -1.67 -8.32 38.31
N LYS A 402 -0.36 -8.50 38.06
CA LYS A 402 0.69 -7.59 38.57
C LYS A 402 0.50 -6.17 38.05
N GLU A 403 0.30 -6.05 36.73
CA GLU A 403 0.04 -4.80 36.03
C GLU A 403 -1.20 -4.07 36.61
N LEU A 404 -2.34 -4.77 36.75
CA LEU A 404 -3.55 -4.21 37.35
C LEU A 404 -3.31 -3.79 38.81
N LEU A 405 -2.62 -4.60 39.61
CA LEU A 405 -2.32 -4.28 41.01
C LEU A 405 -1.40 -3.07 41.17
N GLN A 406 -0.43 -2.88 40.28
CA GLN A 406 0.41 -1.67 40.24
C GLN A 406 -0.45 -0.43 39.95
N SER A 407 -1.37 -0.52 38.98
CA SER A 407 -2.30 0.56 38.66
C SER A 407 -3.24 0.89 39.84
N VAL A 408 -3.78 -0.13 40.51
CA VAL A 408 -4.59 0.03 41.73
C VAL A 408 -3.78 0.71 42.83
N THR A 409 -2.56 0.24 43.10
CA THR A 409 -1.68 0.77 44.14
C THR A 409 -1.35 2.25 43.89
N LYS A 410 -1.01 2.60 42.65
CA LYS A 410 -0.73 3.98 42.24
C LYS A 410 -1.93 4.90 42.43
N THR A 411 -3.11 4.47 41.94
CA THR A 411 -4.33 5.29 41.99
C THR A 411 -4.83 5.49 43.42
N VAL A 412 -4.71 4.46 44.27
CA VAL A 412 -5.03 4.56 45.71
C VAL A 412 -4.03 5.46 46.45
N ALA A 413 -2.74 5.44 46.08
CA ALA A 413 -1.74 6.36 46.62
C ALA A 413 -2.00 7.82 46.18
N GLU A 414 -2.44 8.03 44.95
CA GLU A 414 -2.86 9.35 44.45
C GLU A 414 -4.09 9.88 45.19
N ALA A 415 -5.07 9.01 45.48
CA ALA A 415 -6.21 9.35 46.33
C ALA A 415 -5.78 9.81 47.73
N ILE A 416 -4.79 9.14 48.35
CA ILE A 416 -4.19 9.54 49.63
C ILE A 416 -3.55 10.93 49.55
N GLY A 417 -2.80 11.20 48.47
CA GLY A 417 -2.12 12.48 48.27
C GLY A 417 -3.09 13.64 48.05
N LEU A 418 -4.12 13.44 47.22
CA LEU A 418 -5.16 14.43 46.96
C LEU A 418 -6.04 14.67 48.21
N ALA A 419 -6.36 13.62 48.97
CA ALA A 419 -7.08 13.75 50.23
C ALA A 419 -6.29 14.56 51.26
N GLY A 420 -4.97 14.31 51.39
CA GLY A 420 -4.09 15.08 52.27
C GLY A 420 -4.07 16.57 51.95
N ARG A 421 -4.04 16.93 50.66
CA ARG A 421 -4.12 18.33 50.20
C ARG A 421 -5.48 18.98 50.43
N CYS A 422 -6.53 18.19 50.66
CA CYS A 422 -7.87 18.65 51.02
C CYS A 422 -8.12 18.70 52.54
N CYS A 423 -7.15 18.27 53.35
CA CYS A 423 -7.23 18.28 54.82
C CYS A 423 -6.47 19.45 55.46
N SER A 424 -5.50 20.07 54.76
CA SER A 424 -4.70 21.18 55.26
C SER A 424 -5.47 22.51 55.27
N ALA A 425 -5.43 23.23 56.40
CA ALA A 425 -6.13 24.50 56.63
C ALA A 425 -5.48 25.73 55.95
N GLU A 426 -4.46 25.54 55.11
CA GLU A 426 -3.81 26.62 54.35
C GLU A 426 -4.52 26.88 53.01
N PRO A 427 -4.49 28.13 52.49
CA PRO A 427 -5.08 28.44 51.19
C PRO A 427 -4.44 27.58 50.10
N LEU A 428 -5.23 26.73 49.44
CA LEU A 428 -4.83 25.86 48.34
C LEU A 428 -3.98 26.61 47.30
N CYS A 429 -2.64 26.45 47.35
CA CYS A 429 -1.71 27.03 46.37
C CYS A 429 -1.98 26.55 44.92
N SER A 430 -2.75 25.48 44.75
CA SER A 430 -3.28 25.03 43.46
C SER A 430 -4.77 25.37 43.36
N GLY A 431 -5.14 26.32 42.50
CA GLY A 431 -6.51 26.84 42.39
C GLY A 431 -7.62 25.77 42.35
N LYS A 432 -8.81 26.14 42.85
CA LYS A 432 -9.98 25.24 43.03
C LYS A 432 -10.37 24.46 41.77
N LEU A 433 -10.26 25.04 40.57
CA LEU A 433 -10.58 24.37 39.31
C LEU A 433 -9.64 23.21 38.98
N ARG A 434 -8.34 23.37 39.27
CA ARG A 434 -7.35 22.30 39.09
C ARG A 434 -7.64 21.14 40.03
N MET A 435 -7.92 21.42 41.31
CA MET A 435 -8.32 20.38 42.26
C MET A 435 -9.63 19.67 41.85
N GLN A 436 -10.60 20.38 41.27
CA GLN A 436 -11.80 19.73 40.73
C GLN A 436 -11.47 18.80 39.56
N SER A 437 -10.62 19.23 38.64
CA SER A 437 -10.15 18.41 37.52
C SER A 437 -9.38 17.18 37.99
N ASP A 438 -8.51 17.34 39.00
CA ASP A 438 -7.71 16.25 39.58
C ASP A 438 -8.63 15.22 40.28
N LEU A 439 -9.67 15.67 40.98
CA LEU A 439 -10.68 14.79 41.60
C LEU A 439 -11.56 14.09 40.56
N ASP A 440 -11.91 14.76 39.46
CA ASP A 440 -12.63 14.15 38.34
C ASP A 440 -11.79 13.09 37.63
N ALA A 441 -10.51 13.38 37.40
CA ALA A 441 -9.55 12.43 36.84
C ALA A 441 -9.42 11.20 37.73
N LEU A 442 -9.19 11.38 39.04
CA LEU A 442 -9.12 10.29 40.01
C LEU A 442 -10.41 9.46 40.03
N SER A 443 -11.57 10.12 39.97
CA SER A 443 -12.87 9.44 39.94
C SER A 443 -13.04 8.58 38.67
N GLY A 444 -12.57 9.08 37.52
CA GLY A 444 -12.56 8.36 36.25
C GLY A 444 -11.57 7.19 36.24
N GLU A 445 -10.38 7.36 36.81
CA GLU A 445 -9.39 6.28 36.96
C GLU A 445 -9.90 5.15 37.85
N LEU A 446 -10.59 5.48 38.95
CA LEU A 446 -11.23 4.46 39.80
C LEU A 446 -12.35 3.70 39.08
N ASP A 447 -13.14 4.35 38.21
CA ASP A 447 -14.14 3.66 37.40
C ASP A 447 -13.50 2.71 36.38
N LEU A 448 -12.40 3.15 35.75
CA LEU A 448 -11.65 2.30 34.81
C LEU A 448 -11.08 1.07 35.53
N LEU A 449 -10.47 1.26 36.71
CA LEU A 449 -9.94 0.16 37.52
C LEU A 449 -11.00 -0.86 37.92
N LEU A 450 -12.17 -0.40 38.38
CA LEU A 450 -13.26 -1.29 38.77
C LEU A 450 -13.84 -2.05 37.57
N ASN A 451 -13.88 -1.43 36.39
CA ASN A 451 -14.27 -2.11 35.16
C ASN A 451 -13.21 -3.12 34.70
N ASP A 452 -11.91 -2.79 34.78
CA ASP A 452 -10.80 -3.67 34.39
C ASP A 452 -10.74 -4.92 35.29
N CYS A 453 -10.95 -4.73 36.60
CA CYS A 453 -11.22 -5.78 37.58
C CYS A 453 -12.32 -6.75 37.12
N GLU A 454 -13.51 -6.22 36.84
CA GLU A 454 -14.69 -7.00 36.46
C GLU A 454 -14.49 -7.72 35.13
N LEU A 455 -13.78 -7.09 34.18
CA LEU A 455 -13.50 -7.66 32.87
C LEU A 455 -12.48 -8.80 32.95
N LEU A 456 -11.46 -8.69 33.78
CA LEU A 456 -10.49 -9.75 34.02
C LEU A 456 -11.15 -10.98 34.66
N VAL A 457 -12.11 -10.78 35.57
CA VAL A 457 -12.93 -11.87 36.13
C VAL A 457 -13.83 -12.49 35.05
N LYS A 458 -14.50 -11.69 34.22
CA LYS A 458 -15.41 -12.18 33.17
C LYS A 458 -14.73 -12.87 31.99
N THR A 459 -13.49 -12.50 31.66
CA THR A 459 -12.76 -13.04 30.50
C THR A 459 -12.27 -14.48 30.72
N GLY A 460 -12.26 -14.98 31.96
CA GLY A 460 -11.87 -16.37 32.26
C GLY A 460 -10.38 -16.67 32.04
N VAL A 461 -9.57 -15.65 31.73
CA VAL A 461 -8.10 -15.74 31.53
C VAL A 461 -7.38 -16.40 32.72
N LEU A 462 -7.95 -16.26 33.92
CA LEU A 462 -7.42 -16.81 35.16
C LEU A 462 -8.12 -18.14 35.58
N GLY A 463 -9.14 -18.59 34.84
CA GLY A 463 -10.02 -19.70 35.23
C GLY A 463 -9.60 -21.09 34.74
N ASP A 464 -8.81 -21.22 33.68
CA ASP A 464 -8.68 -22.50 32.94
C ASP A 464 -7.45 -23.36 33.28
N ALA A 465 -6.98 -23.35 34.52
CA ALA A 465 -6.05 -24.39 34.99
C ALA A 465 -6.75 -25.73 35.27
N ALA A 466 -8.06 -25.73 35.52
CA ALA A 466 -8.82 -26.92 35.89
C ALA A 466 -9.20 -27.81 34.68
N ALA A 467 -9.29 -27.26 33.47
CA ALA A 467 -9.59 -28.03 32.25
C ALA A 467 -8.39 -28.87 31.75
N ALA A 468 -7.17 -28.57 32.21
CA ALA A 468 -5.97 -29.35 31.88
C ALA A 468 -5.93 -30.76 32.50
N MET A 469 -6.91 -31.11 33.35
CA MET A 469 -6.99 -32.43 34.01
C MET A 469 -8.17 -33.31 33.55
N SER A 470 -8.94 -32.91 32.53
CA SER A 470 -9.98 -33.76 31.92
C SER A 470 -9.79 -33.91 30.41
N PRO A 471 -9.55 -35.12 29.88
CA PRO A 471 -9.27 -35.31 28.46
C PRO A 471 -10.59 -35.42 27.70
N THR A 472 -11.31 -34.33 27.48
CA THR A 472 -12.40 -34.24 26.48
C THR A 472 -12.91 -32.81 26.39
N VAL A 473 -12.25 -31.96 25.61
CA VAL A 473 -12.80 -31.04 24.58
C VAL A 473 -11.59 -30.28 24.00
N THR A 474 -11.46 -30.36 22.69
CA THR A 474 -10.34 -29.85 21.89
C THR A 474 -10.38 -28.33 21.75
N ASN A 475 -9.64 -27.59 22.59
CA ASN A 475 -9.22 -26.22 22.25
C ASN A 475 -7.72 -26.26 21.92
N SER A 476 -7.34 -25.72 20.76
CA SER A 476 -5.94 -25.65 20.33
C SER A 476 -5.17 -24.61 21.15
N PRO A 477 -3.86 -24.81 21.41
CA PRO A 477 -3.03 -23.86 22.18
C PRO A 477 -2.99 -22.44 21.59
N THR A 478 -3.37 -22.28 20.32
CA THR A 478 -3.52 -21.00 19.63
C THR A 478 -4.72 -20.18 20.11
N GLN A 479 -5.83 -20.80 20.54
CA GLN A 479 -7.02 -20.07 20.98
C GLN A 479 -6.84 -19.40 22.35
N ASP A 480 -6.15 -20.05 23.28
CA ASP A 480 -5.89 -19.50 24.61
C ASP A 480 -4.93 -18.30 24.52
N CYS A 481 -3.96 -18.34 23.60
CA CYS A 481 -3.07 -17.23 23.30
C CYS A 481 -3.84 -16.01 22.73
N VAL A 482 -4.77 -16.23 21.79
CA VAL A 482 -5.60 -15.15 21.23
C VAL A 482 -6.50 -14.53 22.29
N ARG A 483 -7.14 -15.31 23.16
CA ARG A 483 -7.98 -14.79 24.25
C ARG A 483 -7.19 -13.91 25.22
N GLU A 484 -5.98 -14.32 25.59
CA GLU A 484 -5.08 -13.52 26.43
C GLU A 484 -4.70 -12.19 25.77
N LEU A 485 -4.34 -12.21 24.47
CA LEU A 485 -4.02 -10.98 23.72
C LEU A 485 -5.23 -10.03 23.66
N LEU A 486 -6.44 -10.57 23.43
CA LEU A 486 -7.67 -9.79 23.41
C LEU A 486 -8.02 -9.21 24.79
N ALA A 487 -7.72 -9.92 25.88
CA ALA A 487 -7.87 -9.37 27.23
C ALA A 487 -6.87 -8.22 27.46
N ARG A 488 -5.57 -8.41 27.17
CA ARG A 488 -4.53 -7.38 27.27
C ARG A 488 -4.84 -6.13 26.46
N LEU A 489 -5.47 -6.31 25.32
CA LEU A 489 -5.93 -5.21 24.47
C LEU A 489 -6.95 -4.30 25.20
N GLN A 490 -7.84 -4.88 26.00
CA GLN A 490 -8.87 -4.13 26.73
C GLN A 490 -8.31 -3.49 28.00
N ILE A 491 -7.66 -4.28 28.86
CA ILE A 491 -7.28 -3.86 30.24
C ILE A 491 -5.81 -3.46 30.40
N GLY A 492 -4.96 -3.77 29.43
CA GLY A 492 -3.52 -3.52 29.54
C GLY A 492 -3.16 -2.03 29.54
N HIS A 493 -1.99 -1.71 30.08
CA HIS A 493 -1.38 -0.37 29.97
C HIS A 493 -0.96 -0.08 28.52
N ALA A 494 -0.47 1.12 28.23
CA ALA A 494 -0.05 1.51 26.88
C ALA A 494 0.93 0.50 26.23
N GLU A 495 1.91 0.00 26.99
CA GLU A 495 2.90 -0.95 26.49
C GLU A 495 2.33 -2.37 26.33
N ALA A 496 1.51 -2.84 27.27
CA ALA A 496 0.82 -4.12 27.17
C ALA A 496 -0.19 -4.13 26.01
N LYS A 497 -0.91 -3.02 25.78
CA LYS A 497 -1.78 -2.82 24.61
C LYS A 497 -0.97 -2.83 23.31
N HIS A 498 0.21 -2.21 23.29
CA HIS A 498 1.09 -2.27 22.13
C HIS A 498 1.52 -3.71 21.81
N ARG A 499 2.02 -4.45 22.81
CA ARG A 499 2.38 -5.87 22.67
C ARG A 499 1.19 -6.73 22.27
N ALA A 500 0.01 -6.45 22.81
CA ALA A 500 -1.22 -7.17 22.49
C ALA A 500 -1.64 -6.98 21.03
N VAL A 501 -1.61 -5.75 20.51
CA VAL A 501 -1.92 -5.49 19.09
C VAL A 501 -0.87 -6.08 18.17
N ASP A 502 0.42 -5.98 18.52
CA ASP A 502 1.51 -6.60 17.74
C ASP A 502 1.35 -8.13 17.71
N GLY A 503 1.06 -8.77 18.86
CA GLY A 503 0.78 -10.20 18.92
C GLY A 503 -0.49 -10.61 18.17
N LEU A 504 -1.55 -9.78 18.22
CA LEU A 504 -2.78 -10.01 17.48
C LEU A 504 -2.56 -9.92 15.97
N LEU A 505 -1.67 -9.02 15.51
CA LEU A 505 -1.29 -8.93 14.11
C LEU A 505 -0.61 -10.21 13.63
N GLU A 506 0.30 -10.77 14.40
CA GLU A 506 0.95 -12.04 14.06
C GLU A 506 -0.04 -13.21 14.11
N ALA A 507 -0.90 -13.27 15.13
CA ALA A 507 -1.97 -14.28 15.20
C ALA A 507 -2.93 -14.21 14.00
N MET A 508 -3.24 -13.00 13.49
CA MET A 508 -4.05 -12.81 12.27
C MET A 508 -3.35 -13.35 11.03
N ARG A 509 -2.00 -13.30 10.96
CA ARG A 509 -1.22 -13.86 9.85
C ARG A 509 -1.14 -15.38 9.89
N GLU A 510 -1.13 -15.96 11.08
CA GLU A 510 -1.05 -17.41 11.28
C GLU A 510 -2.40 -18.10 11.11
N ASP A 511 -3.42 -17.63 11.82
CA ASP A 511 -4.76 -18.23 11.82
C ASP A 511 -5.84 -17.15 11.93
N GLU A 512 -6.10 -16.49 10.79
CA GLU A 512 -7.14 -15.48 10.64
C GLU A 512 -8.50 -15.98 11.18
N LYS A 513 -8.88 -17.23 10.89
CA LYS A 513 -10.21 -17.76 11.25
C LYS A 513 -10.39 -17.89 12.76
N SER A 514 -9.37 -18.35 13.48
CA SER A 514 -9.40 -18.47 14.93
C SER A 514 -9.54 -17.09 15.61
N VAL A 515 -8.78 -16.10 15.12
CA VAL A 515 -8.87 -14.73 15.64
C VAL A 515 -10.24 -14.12 15.38
N LEU A 516 -10.77 -14.25 14.15
CA LEU A 516 -12.10 -13.76 13.81
C LEU A 516 -13.20 -14.40 14.66
N ALA A 517 -13.08 -15.69 15.00
CA ALA A 517 -14.02 -16.38 15.87
C ALA A 517 -13.96 -15.91 17.34
N ALA A 518 -12.80 -15.44 17.79
CA ALA A 518 -12.59 -14.93 19.15
C ALA A 518 -12.90 -13.42 19.30
N LEU A 519 -12.99 -12.67 18.19
CA LEU A 519 -13.24 -11.24 18.21
C LEU A 519 -14.70 -10.92 18.57
N GLY A 520 -14.87 -10.04 19.56
CA GLY A 520 -16.17 -9.52 20.01
C GLY A 520 -16.22 -8.00 19.90
N ARG A 521 -17.40 -7.41 20.16
CA ARG A 521 -17.62 -5.96 20.14
C ARG A 521 -16.60 -5.18 20.95
N SER A 522 -16.37 -5.58 22.20
CA SER A 522 -15.44 -4.90 23.12
C SER A 522 -14.00 -4.89 22.59
N ASN A 523 -13.57 -5.99 21.95
CA ASN A 523 -12.25 -6.09 21.33
C ASN A 523 -12.10 -5.10 20.17
N ILE A 524 -13.12 -5.02 19.31
CA ILE A 524 -13.13 -4.07 18.18
C ILE A 524 -13.17 -2.63 18.67
N CYS A 525 -13.99 -2.32 19.67
CA CYS A 525 -14.02 -0.99 20.28
C CYS A 525 -12.63 -0.60 20.83
N ALA A 526 -11.92 -1.54 21.49
CA ALA A 526 -10.56 -1.31 21.97
C ALA A 526 -9.57 -1.07 20.81
N LEU A 527 -9.62 -1.86 19.72
CA LEU A 527 -8.81 -1.63 18.51
C LEU A 527 -9.06 -0.24 17.90
N ILE A 528 -10.33 0.17 17.79
CA ILE A 528 -10.70 1.48 17.24
C ILE A 528 -10.15 2.62 18.11
N ARG A 529 -10.19 2.48 19.45
CA ARG A 529 -9.61 3.47 20.37
C ARG A 529 -8.09 3.62 20.16
N LEU A 530 -7.38 2.53 19.84
CA LEU A 530 -5.94 2.55 19.59
C LEU A 530 -5.55 3.28 18.29
N LEU A 531 -6.49 3.52 17.38
CA LEU A 531 -6.27 4.43 16.24
C LEU A 531 -6.00 5.88 16.68
N SER A 532 -6.33 6.24 17.93
CA SER A 532 -6.03 7.54 18.53
C SER A 532 -4.94 7.46 19.61
N ALA A 533 -4.17 6.35 19.68
CA ALA A 533 -3.09 6.20 20.65
C ALA A 533 -1.97 7.24 20.42
N ASN A 534 -1.32 7.68 21.52
CA ASN A 534 -0.18 8.62 21.46
C ASN A 534 1.04 7.99 20.79
N SER A 535 1.23 6.68 20.93
CA SER A 535 2.31 5.94 20.28
C SER A 535 2.01 5.76 18.80
N MET A 536 2.88 6.32 17.94
CA MET A 536 2.79 6.16 16.48
C MET A 536 2.82 4.68 16.09
N LYS A 537 3.73 3.89 16.68
CA LYS A 537 3.87 2.46 16.38
C LYS A 537 2.59 1.69 16.72
N THR A 538 1.99 1.95 17.87
CA THR A 538 0.73 1.31 18.28
C THR A 538 -0.42 1.69 17.34
N ARG A 539 -0.46 2.95 16.90
CA ARG A 539 -1.45 3.44 15.94
C ARG A 539 -1.32 2.77 14.57
N GLU A 540 -0.09 2.60 14.08
CA GLU A 540 0.21 1.92 12.82
C GLU A 540 -0.14 0.43 12.86
N THR A 541 0.21 -0.27 13.94
CA THR A 541 -0.18 -1.68 14.10
C THR A 541 -1.71 -1.81 14.20
N ALA A 542 -2.38 -0.95 14.98
CA ALA A 542 -3.84 -0.97 15.11
C ALA A 542 -4.54 -0.70 13.77
N ALA A 543 -4.06 0.27 12.98
CA ALA A 543 -4.57 0.54 11.64
C ALA A 543 -4.36 -0.65 10.70
N THR A 544 -3.23 -1.34 10.82
CA THR A 544 -2.94 -2.55 10.04
C THR A 544 -3.88 -3.70 10.40
N VAL A 545 -4.11 -3.96 11.68
CA VAL A 545 -5.07 -4.98 12.14
C VAL A 545 -6.48 -4.65 11.66
N ILE A 546 -6.94 -3.40 11.79
CA ILE A 546 -8.26 -2.98 11.29
C ILE A 546 -8.38 -3.14 9.77
N CYS A 547 -7.30 -2.88 9.02
CA CYS A 547 -7.27 -3.12 7.58
C CYS A 547 -7.45 -4.61 7.25
N LEU A 548 -6.76 -5.50 7.95
CA LEU A 548 -6.94 -6.96 7.76
C LEU A 548 -8.37 -7.40 8.12
N LEU A 549 -8.93 -6.87 9.20
CA LEU A 549 -10.32 -7.16 9.58
C LEU A 549 -11.33 -6.68 8.54
N ALA A 550 -11.10 -5.51 7.93
CA ALA A 550 -11.91 -5.01 6.82
C ALA A 550 -11.75 -5.87 5.55
N GLU A 551 -10.57 -6.41 5.29
CA GLU A 551 -10.28 -7.29 4.15
C GLU A 551 -10.81 -8.72 4.32
N SER A 552 -11.10 -9.15 5.55
CA SER A 552 -11.64 -10.48 5.87
C SER A 552 -13.11 -10.69 5.49
N TRP A 553 -13.86 -9.61 5.17
CA TRP A 553 -15.30 -9.60 4.88
C TRP A 553 -16.23 -10.10 5.99
N SER A 554 -15.68 -10.46 7.15
CA SER A 554 -16.42 -11.05 8.26
C SER A 554 -16.81 -10.03 9.34
N CYS A 555 -15.97 -9.00 9.54
CA CYS A 555 -16.12 -8.01 10.59
C CYS A 555 -16.63 -6.64 10.10
N GLU A 556 -16.91 -6.44 8.82
CA GLU A 556 -17.26 -5.12 8.25
C GLU A 556 -18.43 -4.44 8.97
N LYS A 557 -19.55 -5.17 9.14
CA LYS A 557 -20.73 -4.65 9.83
C LYS A 557 -20.43 -4.28 11.28
N LEU A 558 -19.59 -5.08 11.93
CA LEU A 558 -19.23 -4.89 13.33
C LEU A 558 -18.33 -3.66 13.50
N LEU A 559 -17.30 -3.53 12.67
CA LEU A 559 -16.42 -2.36 12.60
C LEU A 559 -17.22 -1.06 12.37
N VAL A 560 -18.16 -1.07 11.42
CA VAL A 560 -19.01 0.10 11.13
C VAL A 560 -19.94 0.40 12.32
N SER A 561 -20.55 -0.62 12.93
CA SER A 561 -21.43 -0.42 14.10
C SER A 561 -20.72 0.13 15.33
N GLU A 562 -19.43 -0.18 15.51
CA GLU A 562 -18.59 0.33 16.59
C GLU A 562 -17.93 1.70 16.25
N GLY A 563 -18.28 2.31 15.11
CA GLY A 563 -17.87 3.67 14.77
C GLY A 563 -16.45 3.80 14.22
N VAL A 564 -15.98 2.83 13.43
CA VAL A 564 -14.63 2.86 12.83
C VAL A 564 -14.42 3.99 11.81
N LEU A 565 -15.48 4.49 11.17
CA LEU A 565 -15.36 5.39 10.01
C LEU A 565 -14.71 6.74 10.34
N PRO A 566 -15.16 7.51 11.37
CA PRO A 566 -14.53 8.81 11.66
C PRO A 566 -13.04 8.70 12.04
N PRO A 567 -12.60 7.74 12.88
CA PRO A 567 -11.17 7.50 13.11
C PRO A 567 -10.37 7.20 11.84
N LEU A 568 -10.89 6.38 10.93
CA LEU A 568 -10.20 6.08 9.66
C LEU A 568 -10.12 7.30 8.75
N ILE A 569 -11.18 8.09 8.64
CA ILE A 569 -11.18 9.33 7.85
C ILE A 569 -10.10 10.30 8.37
N ARG A 570 -10.03 10.50 9.70
CA ARG A 570 -8.96 11.33 10.30
C ARG A 570 -7.55 10.78 10.04
N LEU A 571 -7.37 9.46 10.10
CA LEU A 571 -6.08 8.85 9.80
C LEU A 571 -5.69 8.99 8.33
N ALA A 572 -6.65 8.95 7.41
CA ALA A 572 -6.42 9.19 5.99
C ALA A 572 -5.97 10.64 5.73
N GLU A 573 -6.52 11.61 6.47
CA GLU A 573 -6.17 13.03 6.39
C GLU A 573 -4.79 13.34 6.99
N SER A 574 -4.55 12.95 8.25
CA SER A 574 -3.40 13.43 9.02
C SER A 574 -2.46 12.34 9.56
N GLY A 575 -2.63 11.08 9.17
CA GLY A 575 -1.83 9.95 9.65
C GLY A 575 -0.39 9.90 9.12
N SER A 576 0.42 8.98 9.65
CA SER A 576 1.69 8.58 9.01
C SER A 576 1.42 7.91 7.66
N LEU A 577 2.45 7.70 6.83
CA LEU A 577 2.29 7.03 5.54
C LEU A 577 1.59 5.66 5.67
N VAL A 578 1.98 4.87 6.67
CA VAL A 578 1.35 3.57 6.95
C VAL A 578 -0.10 3.75 7.38
N CYS A 579 -0.39 4.67 8.31
CA CYS A 579 -1.76 4.92 8.74
C CYS A 579 -2.66 5.40 7.60
N ARG A 580 -2.18 6.30 6.73
CA ARG A 580 -2.95 6.78 5.57
C ARG A 580 -3.25 5.65 4.62
N GLU A 581 -2.24 4.87 4.23
CA GLU A 581 -2.41 3.72 3.33
C GLU A 581 -3.44 2.74 3.90
N LYS A 582 -3.25 2.29 5.14
CA LYS A 582 -4.16 1.31 5.77
C LYS A 582 -5.55 1.88 6.00
N ALA A 583 -5.68 3.16 6.33
CA ALA A 583 -6.97 3.81 6.48
C ALA A 583 -7.73 3.86 5.16
N VAL A 584 -7.11 4.32 4.07
CA VAL A 584 -7.79 4.45 2.77
C VAL A 584 -8.13 3.07 2.19
N VAL A 585 -7.25 2.07 2.35
CA VAL A 585 -7.57 0.69 1.94
C VAL A 585 -8.74 0.13 2.74
N SER A 586 -8.78 0.36 4.05
CA SER A 586 -9.93 -0.04 4.90
C SER A 586 -11.22 0.64 4.45
N LEU A 587 -11.20 1.95 4.20
CA LEU A 587 -12.34 2.72 3.70
C LEU A 587 -12.81 2.18 2.35
N GLN A 588 -11.88 1.83 1.44
CA GLN A 588 -12.22 1.23 0.16
C GLN A 588 -12.99 -0.09 0.33
N ARG A 589 -12.57 -0.95 1.26
CA ARG A 589 -13.26 -2.23 1.53
C ARG A 589 -14.64 -2.00 2.12
N LEU A 590 -14.71 -1.23 3.20
CA LEU A 590 -15.95 -0.95 3.92
C LEU A 590 -16.99 -0.23 3.05
N SER A 591 -16.53 0.58 2.09
CA SER A 591 -17.40 1.31 1.14
C SER A 591 -18.18 0.46 0.15
N MET A 592 -17.89 -0.84 0.05
CA MET A 592 -18.62 -1.74 -0.84
C MET A 592 -20.08 -1.95 -0.38
N ALA A 593 -20.35 -1.79 0.91
CA ALA A 593 -21.71 -1.75 1.43
C ALA A 593 -22.33 -0.35 1.25
N ALA A 594 -23.51 -0.29 0.64
CA ALA A 594 -24.20 0.98 0.34
C ALA A 594 -24.50 1.83 1.59
N ASP A 595 -24.85 1.20 2.72
CA ASP A 595 -25.11 1.92 3.97
C ASP A 595 -23.85 2.59 4.51
N THR A 596 -22.72 1.87 4.49
CA THR A 596 -21.41 2.42 4.88
C THR A 596 -20.98 3.53 3.94
N ALA A 597 -21.22 3.39 2.63
CA ALA A 597 -20.96 4.43 1.64
C ALA A 597 -21.69 5.73 1.99
N ARG A 598 -22.98 5.68 2.33
CA ARG A 598 -23.75 6.86 2.79
C ARG A 598 -23.17 7.45 4.08
N SER A 599 -22.82 6.61 5.05
CA SER A 599 -22.24 7.07 6.32
C SER A 599 -20.90 7.78 6.14
N MET A 600 -20.01 7.33 5.24
CA MET A 600 -18.74 8.04 5.00
C MET A 600 -18.95 9.41 4.38
N VAL A 601 -19.94 9.56 3.49
CA VAL A 601 -20.31 10.89 2.94
C VAL A 601 -20.81 11.78 4.09
N GLY A 602 -21.69 11.26 4.95
CA GLY A 602 -22.20 11.99 6.13
C GLY A 602 -21.12 12.35 7.17
N HIS A 603 -20.02 11.58 7.24
CA HIS A 603 -18.88 11.87 8.11
C HIS A 603 -17.81 12.76 7.46
N GLY A 604 -18.06 13.35 6.28
CA GLY A 604 -17.13 14.26 5.63
C GLY A 604 -15.91 13.56 5.02
N GLY A 605 -16.02 12.30 4.61
CA GLY A 605 -14.90 11.57 4.01
C GLY A 605 -14.56 11.99 2.57
N VAL A 606 -15.48 12.66 1.86
CA VAL A 606 -15.31 12.98 0.43
C VAL A 606 -14.17 13.97 0.16
N PRO A 607 -14.05 15.12 0.86
CA PRO A 607 -12.95 16.06 0.65
C PRO A 607 -11.58 15.42 0.86
N VAL A 608 -11.43 14.60 1.91
CA VAL A 608 -10.18 13.89 2.23
C VAL A 608 -9.81 12.92 1.11
N LEU A 609 -10.77 12.16 0.58
CA LEU A 609 -10.53 11.24 -0.53
C LEU A 609 -10.16 11.98 -1.83
N ILE A 610 -10.77 13.14 -2.09
CA ILE A 610 -10.44 13.99 -3.24
C ILE A 610 -9.00 14.51 -3.15
N GLU A 611 -8.59 15.00 -1.97
CA GLU A 611 -7.22 15.47 -1.74
C GLU A 611 -6.22 14.33 -1.99
N ILE A 612 -6.48 13.13 -1.43
CA ILE A 612 -5.60 11.97 -1.63
C ILE A 612 -5.51 11.55 -3.10
N CYS A 613 -6.59 11.69 -3.88
CA CYS A 613 -6.53 11.45 -5.32
C CYS A 613 -5.58 12.41 -6.06
N GLN A 614 -5.41 13.65 -5.56
CA GLN A 614 -4.58 14.67 -6.19
C GLN A 614 -3.11 14.62 -5.77
N ILE A 615 -2.84 14.41 -4.47
CA ILE A 615 -1.48 14.52 -3.90
C ILE A 615 -0.93 13.20 -3.32
N GLY A 616 -1.74 12.14 -3.26
CA GLY A 616 -1.36 10.87 -2.66
C GLY A 616 -0.38 10.03 -3.49
N ASP A 617 0.33 9.11 -2.83
CA ASP A 617 1.14 8.10 -3.53
C ASP A 617 0.27 7.16 -4.39
N SER A 618 0.93 6.36 -5.22
CA SER A 618 0.28 5.44 -6.16
C SER A 618 -0.74 4.47 -5.53
N ILE A 619 -0.51 4.02 -4.29
CA ILE A 619 -1.36 3.06 -3.58
C ILE A 619 -2.56 3.82 -3.00
N CYS A 620 -2.31 4.90 -2.29
CA CYS A 620 -3.34 5.74 -1.68
C CYS A 620 -4.27 6.36 -2.74
N GLN A 621 -3.72 6.86 -3.85
CA GLN A 621 -4.49 7.41 -4.97
C GLN A 621 -5.44 6.36 -5.56
N ALA A 622 -4.97 5.14 -5.79
CA ALA A 622 -5.79 4.06 -6.35
C ALA A 622 -6.89 3.61 -5.36
N ALA A 623 -6.57 3.48 -4.08
CA ALA A 623 -7.54 3.11 -3.05
C ALA A 623 -8.60 4.21 -2.82
N ALA A 624 -8.19 5.48 -2.83
CA ALA A 624 -9.11 6.62 -2.73
C ALA A 624 -10.05 6.69 -3.95
N ALA A 625 -9.52 6.56 -5.17
CA ALA A 625 -10.32 6.49 -6.38
C ALA A 625 -11.30 5.31 -6.35
N GLY A 626 -10.87 4.15 -5.87
CA GLY A 626 -11.72 2.98 -5.67
C GLY A 626 -12.83 3.21 -4.64
N THR A 627 -12.54 3.91 -3.54
CA THR A 627 -13.53 4.30 -2.53
C THR A 627 -14.57 5.23 -3.14
N LEU A 628 -14.13 6.29 -3.84
CA LEU A 628 -15.00 7.24 -4.54
C LEU A 628 -15.87 6.55 -5.60
N ARG A 629 -15.31 5.57 -6.32
CA ARG A 629 -16.08 4.73 -7.25
C ARG A 629 -17.19 3.96 -6.54
N ASN A 630 -16.92 3.37 -5.37
CA ASN A 630 -17.94 2.67 -4.59
C ASN A 630 -19.03 3.63 -4.08
N LEU A 631 -18.64 4.81 -3.60
CA LEU A 631 -19.59 5.87 -3.23
C LEU A 631 -20.49 6.25 -4.42
N SER A 632 -19.91 6.49 -5.59
CA SER A 632 -20.66 6.86 -6.80
C SER A 632 -21.66 5.80 -7.25
N ALA A 633 -21.46 4.52 -6.89
CA ALA A 633 -22.40 3.46 -7.21
C ALA A 633 -23.76 3.67 -6.53
N VAL A 634 -23.80 4.31 -5.36
CA VAL A 634 -25.02 4.66 -4.63
C VAL A 634 -25.68 5.91 -5.26
N PRO A 635 -26.90 5.81 -5.82
CA PRO A 635 -27.52 6.93 -6.54
C PRO A 635 -27.71 8.20 -5.70
N ASP A 636 -28.12 8.05 -4.44
CA ASP A 636 -28.52 9.15 -3.56
C ASP A 636 -27.38 10.11 -3.23
N VAL A 637 -26.13 9.64 -3.25
CA VAL A 637 -24.95 10.45 -2.88
C VAL A 637 -24.28 11.13 -4.06
N ARG A 638 -24.64 10.79 -5.31
CA ARG A 638 -23.94 11.28 -6.52
C ARG A 638 -23.95 12.79 -6.66
N GLN A 639 -25.05 13.43 -6.26
CA GLN A 639 -25.19 14.87 -6.31
C GLN A 639 -24.23 15.54 -5.32
N THR A 640 -24.17 15.06 -4.07
CA THR A 640 -23.22 15.53 -3.07
C THR A 640 -21.77 15.32 -3.51
N LEU A 641 -21.43 14.17 -4.09
CA LEU A 641 -20.08 13.93 -4.63
C LEU A 641 -19.72 14.96 -5.71
N ALA A 642 -20.68 15.31 -6.58
CA ALA A 642 -20.46 16.30 -7.63
C ALA A 642 -20.27 17.72 -7.09
N GLU A 643 -21.02 18.10 -6.06
CA GLU A 643 -20.89 19.39 -5.36
C GLU A 643 -19.52 19.53 -4.69
N GLU A 644 -18.94 18.43 -4.20
CA GLU A 644 -17.57 18.37 -3.67
C GLU A 644 -16.48 18.39 -4.77
N GLY A 645 -16.85 18.48 -6.05
CA GLY A 645 -15.89 18.64 -7.16
C GLY A 645 -15.28 17.33 -7.68
N ILE A 646 -15.88 16.17 -7.38
CA ILE A 646 -15.35 14.85 -7.79
C ILE A 646 -15.13 14.72 -9.31
N ILE A 647 -15.97 15.37 -10.13
CA ILE A 647 -16.00 15.18 -11.59
C ILE A 647 -14.65 15.58 -12.20
N ARG A 648 -14.15 16.76 -11.83
CA ARG A 648 -12.87 17.26 -12.30
C ARG A 648 -11.72 16.35 -11.88
N VAL A 649 -11.73 15.90 -10.62
CA VAL A 649 -10.71 14.98 -10.08
C VAL A 649 -10.68 13.66 -10.85
N MET A 650 -11.84 13.08 -11.18
CA MET A 650 -11.89 11.84 -11.97
C MET A 650 -11.39 12.06 -13.40
N ILE A 651 -11.69 13.20 -14.02
CA ILE A 651 -11.17 13.56 -15.36
C ILE A 651 -9.65 13.74 -15.32
N ASP A 652 -9.13 14.42 -14.30
CA ASP A 652 -7.70 14.58 -14.09
C ASP A 652 -7.02 13.21 -13.92
N LEU A 653 -7.58 12.30 -13.10
CA LEU A 653 -7.06 10.94 -12.96
C LEU A 653 -7.04 10.15 -14.27
N LEU A 654 -8.05 10.28 -15.14
CA LEU A 654 -8.02 9.65 -16.46
C LEU A 654 -6.83 10.15 -17.29
N ASN A 655 -6.54 11.44 -17.23
CA ASN A 655 -5.47 12.07 -17.99
C ASN A 655 -4.09 11.72 -17.41
N CYS A 656 -3.85 12.01 -16.13
CA CYS A 656 -2.52 11.98 -15.50
C CYS A 656 -2.32 10.90 -14.42
N GLY A 657 -3.31 10.04 -14.13
CA GLY A 657 -3.20 9.02 -13.09
C GLY A 657 -1.99 8.10 -13.25
N MET A 658 -1.22 7.92 -12.17
CA MET A 658 0.06 7.20 -12.18
C MET A 658 -0.11 5.68 -12.37
N VAL A 659 -1.21 5.13 -11.86
CA VAL A 659 -1.50 3.68 -11.89
C VAL A 659 -2.71 3.41 -12.76
N LEU A 660 -2.64 2.38 -13.61
CA LEU A 660 -3.74 1.97 -14.49
C LEU A 660 -5.06 1.71 -13.74
N GLY A 661 -4.99 1.12 -12.54
CA GLY A 661 -6.17 0.89 -11.70
C GLY A 661 -6.89 2.18 -11.27
N SER A 662 -6.17 3.27 -11.01
CA SER A 662 -6.78 4.56 -10.68
C SER A 662 -7.60 5.12 -11.85
N LYS A 663 -7.12 4.95 -13.08
CA LYS A 663 -7.83 5.35 -14.31
C LYS A 663 -9.09 4.54 -14.52
N GLU A 664 -9.04 3.23 -14.26
CA GLU A 664 -10.21 2.35 -14.33
C GLU A 664 -11.28 2.74 -13.31
N TYR A 665 -10.91 2.96 -12.04
CA TYR A 665 -11.85 3.43 -11.03
C TYR A 665 -12.44 4.80 -11.38
N ALA A 666 -11.65 5.72 -11.94
CA ALA A 666 -12.13 7.01 -12.40
C ALA A 666 -13.16 6.89 -13.53
N ALA A 667 -12.91 6.01 -14.53
CA ALA A 667 -13.84 5.75 -15.62
C ALA A 667 -15.16 5.14 -15.11
N GLU A 668 -15.10 4.20 -14.18
CA GLU A 668 -16.27 3.60 -13.53
C GLU A 668 -17.05 4.61 -12.68
N CYS A 669 -16.34 5.49 -11.96
CA CYS A 669 -16.96 6.58 -11.20
C CYS A 669 -17.75 7.52 -12.13
N LEU A 670 -17.13 7.99 -13.22
CA LEU A 670 -17.81 8.82 -14.22
C LEU A 670 -18.99 8.10 -14.89
N GLN A 671 -18.88 6.79 -15.15
CA GLN A 671 -20.00 6.00 -15.64
C GLN A 671 -21.20 6.05 -14.67
N ASN A 672 -20.95 5.93 -13.37
CA ASN A 672 -22.00 5.94 -12.35
C ASN A 672 -22.63 7.33 -12.21
N LEU A 673 -21.81 8.39 -12.16
CA LEU A 673 -22.27 9.78 -12.07
C LEU A 673 -23.15 10.17 -13.27
N THR A 674 -22.82 9.70 -14.47
CA THR A 674 -23.57 10.00 -15.70
C THR A 674 -24.82 9.14 -15.92
N ALA A 675 -25.06 8.12 -15.09
CA ALA A 675 -26.07 7.10 -15.39
C ALA A 675 -27.51 7.64 -15.48
N ILE A 676 -27.89 8.59 -14.61
CA ILE A 676 -29.30 9.03 -14.48
C ILE A 676 -29.44 10.56 -14.60
N ASN A 677 -28.55 11.34 -13.98
CA ASN A 677 -28.74 12.77 -13.77
C ASN A 677 -28.20 13.61 -14.95
N ASP A 678 -29.08 14.41 -15.59
CA ASP A 678 -28.74 15.28 -16.71
C ASP A 678 -27.85 16.47 -16.33
N ASP A 679 -27.97 17.00 -15.11
CA ASP A 679 -27.05 18.02 -14.58
C ASP A 679 -25.63 17.46 -14.51
N LEU A 680 -25.46 16.26 -13.93
CA LEU A 680 -24.15 15.61 -13.84
C LEU A 680 -23.58 15.27 -15.21
N ARG A 681 -24.42 14.84 -16.17
CA ARG A 681 -23.98 14.65 -17.56
C ARG A 681 -23.45 15.95 -18.15
N ARG A 682 -24.16 17.08 -17.96
CA ARG A 682 -23.69 18.40 -18.42
C ARG A 682 -22.39 18.81 -17.75
N SER A 683 -22.24 18.61 -16.44
CA SER A 683 -21.00 18.91 -15.71
C SER A 683 -19.82 18.09 -16.22
N VAL A 684 -20.00 16.79 -16.47
CA VAL A 684 -18.94 15.95 -17.07
C VAL A 684 -18.56 16.44 -18.47
N VAL A 685 -19.51 16.94 -19.25
CA VAL A 685 -19.25 17.50 -20.59
C VAL A 685 -18.50 18.82 -20.50
N SER A 686 -18.90 19.73 -19.61
CA SER A 686 -18.24 21.04 -19.46
C SER A 686 -16.80 20.94 -18.98
N GLU A 687 -16.48 19.92 -18.17
CA GLU A 687 -15.12 19.63 -17.69
C GLU A 687 -14.26 18.85 -18.73
N GLY A 688 -14.76 18.62 -19.95
CA GLY A 688 -14.00 17.96 -21.02
C GLY A 688 -14.00 16.42 -20.95
N GLY A 689 -14.90 15.82 -20.17
CA GLY A 689 -15.01 14.37 -19.99
C GLY A 689 -15.05 13.54 -21.28
N PRO A 690 -15.79 13.92 -22.35
CA PRO A 690 -15.79 13.15 -23.60
C PRO A 690 -14.40 12.94 -24.20
N LEU A 691 -13.53 13.95 -24.16
CA LEU A 691 -12.17 13.85 -24.71
C LEU A 691 -11.32 12.89 -23.88
N SER A 692 -11.34 13.02 -22.56
CA SER A 692 -10.59 12.15 -21.64
C SER A 692 -11.07 10.69 -21.68
N LEU A 693 -12.38 10.46 -21.82
CA LEU A 693 -12.94 9.12 -21.97
C LEU A 693 -12.51 8.48 -23.30
N LEU A 694 -12.44 9.25 -24.39
CA LEU A 694 -11.94 8.74 -25.67
C LEU A 694 -10.44 8.41 -25.61
N ALA A 695 -9.63 9.27 -24.97
CA ALA A 695 -8.21 9.01 -24.74
C ALA A 695 -7.99 7.75 -23.90
N TYR A 696 -8.82 7.52 -22.88
CA TYR A 696 -8.80 6.29 -22.08
C TYR A 696 -9.05 5.03 -22.94
N MET A 697 -9.98 5.11 -23.90
CA MET A 697 -10.31 3.97 -24.78
C MET A 697 -9.18 3.59 -25.74
N ASP A 698 -8.30 4.53 -26.06
CA ASP A 698 -7.10 4.29 -26.88
C ASP A 698 -6.00 3.56 -26.08
N GLY A 699 -6.16 3.41 -24.76
CA GLY A 699 -5.23 2.74 -23.85
C GLY A 699 -5.43 1.22 -23.70
N PRO A 700 -4.58 0.54 -22.92
CA PRO A 700 -4.61 -0.92 -22.74
C PRO A 700 -5.66 -1.42 -21.73
N LEU A 701 -6.44 -0.50 -21.15
CA LEU A 701 -7.40 -0.80 -20.08
C LEU A 701 -8.75 -1.29 -20.63
N PRO A 702 -9.59 -1.95 -19.81
CA PRO A 702 -10.94 -2.33 -20.21
C PRO A 702 -11.75 -1.12 -20.69
N GLN A 703 -12.13 -1.10 -21.96
CA GLN A 703 -12.85 0.03 -22.58
C GLN A 703 -14.29 0.18 -22.05
N GLU A 704 -14.85 -0.84 -21.40
CA GLU A 704 -16.26 -0.90 -21.03
C GLU A 704 -16.73 0.30 -20.21
N PRO A 705 -16.06 0.71 -19.11
CA PRO A 705 -16.55 1.81 -18.29
C PRO A 705 -16.60 3.14 -19.05
N ALA A 706 -15.57 3.40 -19.86
CA ALA A 706 -15.50 4.62 -20.67
C ALA A 706 -16.57 4.64 -21.77
N VAL A 707 -16.80 3.52 -22.47
CA VAL A 707 -17.84 3.42 -23.50
C VAL A 707 -19.23 3.57 -22.87
N ARG A 708 -19.45 3.01 -21.67
CA ARG A 708 -20.72 3.16 -20.95
C ARG A 708 -20.94 4.60 -20.49
N ALA A 709 -19.92 5.26 -19.96
CA ALA A 709 -19.98 6.69 -19.64
C ALA A 709 -20.30 7.53 -20.88
N LEU A 710 -19.59 7.32 -21.99
CA LEU A 710 -19.87 8.00 -23.26
C LEU A 710 -21.30 7.74 -23.76
N ARG A 711 -21.81 6.52 -23.65
CA ARG A 711 -23.20 6.20 -23.98
C ARG A 711 -24.20 7.02 -23.17
N ASN A 712 -23.92 7.24 -21.89
CA ASN A 712 -24.78 8.03 -21.03
C ASN A 712 -24.76 9.53 -21.40
N LEU A 713 -23.61 10.03 -21.85
CA LEU A 713 -23.43 11.43 -22.29
C LEU A 713 -24.11 11.74 -23.64
N ILE A 714 -24.52 10.73 -24.40
CA ILE A 714 -25.23 10.95 -25.67
C ILE A 714 -26.62 11.51 -25.41
N GLY A 715 -26.86 12.69 -26.00
CA GLY A 715 -28.00 13.55 -25.73
C GLY A 715 -27.58 14.86 -25.07
N SER A 716 -26.52 14.83 -24.26
CA SER A 716 -25.89 16.01 -23.65
C SER A 716 -24.72 16.56 -24.48
N VAL A 717 -24.15 15.74 -25.37
CA VAL A 717 -23.10 16.15 -26.34
C VAL A 717 -23.67 16.18 -27.75
N ALA A 718 -23.33 17.22 -28.52
CA ALA A 718 -23.66 17.29 -29.94
C ALA A 718 -22.96 16.15 -30.71
N VAL A 719 -23.71 15.46 -31.57
CA VAL A 719 -23.20 14.31 -32.35
C VAL A 719 -22.00 14.73 -33.22
N ASP A 720 -22.06 15.92 -33.85
CA ASP A 720 -20.97 16.45 -34.67
C ASP A 720 -19.69 16.71 -33.86
N GLY A 721 -19.83 17.13 -32.60
CA GLY A 721 -18.71 17.27 -31.68
C GLY A 721 -18.02 15.91 -31.42
N LEU A 722 -18.77 14.87 -31.09
CA LEU A 722 -18.20 13.51 -30.92
C LEU A 722 -17.57 12.97 -32.20
N MET A 723 -18.15 13.28 -33.37
CA MET A 723 -17.59 12.91 -34.66
C MET A 723 -16.23 13.59 -34.90
N SER A 724 -16.11 14.88 -34.60
CA SER A 724 -14.85 15.63 -34.72
C SER A 724 -13.76 15.11 -33.78
N LEU A 725 -14.13 14.61 -32.60
CA LEU A 725 -13.22 13.94 -31.67
C LEU A 725 -12.79 12.53 -32.14
N GLY A 726 -13.34 12.04 -33.25
CA GLY A 726 -13.00 10.74 -33.82
C GLY A 726 -13.60 9.56 -33.07
N VAL A 727 -14.82 9.66 -32.54
CA VAL A 727 -15.45 8.57 -31.78
C VAL A 727 -15.62 7.27 -32.60
N LEU A 728 -15.96 7.37 -33.89
CA LEU A 728 -16.35 6.20 -34.69
C LEU A 728 -15.23 5.15 -34.87
N PRO A 729 -13.98 5.49 -35.24
CA PRO A 729 -12.89 4.52 -35.29
C PRO A 729 -12.72 3.72 -33.99
N ARG A 730 -12.85 4.39 -32.83
CA ARG A 730 -12.76 3.72 -31.53
C ARG A 730 -13.94 2.78 -31.29
N LEU A 731 -15.17 3.18 -31.65
CA LEU A 731 -16.33 2.30 -31.54
C LEU A 731 -16.23 1.07 -32.45
N VAL A 732 -15.66 1.22 -33.65
CA VAL A 732 -15.38 0.08 -34.55
C VAL A 732 -14.43 -0.91 -33.88
N HIS A 733 -13.36 -0.41 -33.26
CA HIS A 733 -12.43 -1.24 -32.50
C HIS A 733 -13.11 -1.94 -31.32
N VAL A 734 -13.89 -1.23 -30.51
CA VAL A 734 -14.69 -1.81 -29.40
C VAL A 734 -15.65 -2.89 -29.89
N LEU A 735 -16.36 -2.65 -31.00
CA LEU A 735 -17.30 -3.62 -31.57
C LEU A 735 -16.60 -4.91 -32.03
N LYS A 736 -15.35 -4.80 -32.48
CA LYS A 736 -14.55 -5.93 -32.97
C LYS A 736 -13.98 -6.75 -31.81
N ASP A 737 -13.31 -6.08 -30.86
CA ASP A 737 -12.42 -6.72 -29.89
C ASP A 737 -12.83 -6.53 -28.42
N GLY A 738 -13.81 -5.65 -28.12
CA GLY A 738 -14.23 -5.33 -26.76
C GLY A 738 -15.02 -6.44 -26.05
N SER A 739 -15.27 -6.27 -24.74
CA SER A 739 -16.15 -7.14 -23.94
C SER A 739 -17.60 -7.10 -24.45
N LEU A 740 -18.42 -8.08 -24.09
CA LEU A 740 -19.85 -8.08 -24.49
C LEU A 740 -20.57 -6.80 -24.03
N GLY A 741 -20.31 -6.34 -22.80
CA GLY A 741 -20.86 -5.11 -22.26
C GLY A 741 -20.37 -3.85 -22.99
N ALA A 742 -19.08 -3.79 -23.34
CA ALA A 742 -18.53 -2.70 -24.15
C ALA A 742 -19.15 -2.67 -25.56
N ARG A 743 -19.30 -3.82 -26.22
CA ARG A 743 -19.95 -3.92 -27.55
C ARG A 743 -21.40 -3.47 -27.50
N GLN A 744 -22.15 -3.87 -26.47
CA GLN A 744 -23.52 -3.41 -26.24
C GLN A 744 -23.60 -1.90 -26.06
N ALA A 745 -22.69 -1.34 -25.26
CA ALA A 745 -22.62 0.09 -25.04
C ALA A 745 -22.30 0.84 -26.36
N ALA A 746 -21.31 0.36 -27.13
CA ALA A 746 -20.93 0.91 -28.42
C ALA A 746 -22.06 0.84 -29.47
N ALA A 747 -22.77 -0.29 -29.55
CA ALA A 747 -23.95 -0.43 -30.41
C ALA A 747 -25.07 0.55 -30.00
N GLY A 748 -25.26 0.78 -28.69
CA GLY A 748 -26.17 1.78 -28.16
C GLY A 748 -25.79 3.21 -28.54
N ILE A 749 -24.50 3.54 -28.53
CA ILE A 749 -23.97 4.82 -29.02
C ILE A 749 -24.31 5.01 -30.49
N ILE A 750 -23.97 4.03 -31.33
CA ILE A 750 -24.22 4.05 -32.78
C ILE A 750 -25.71 4.24 -33.09
N CYS A 751 -26.58 3.53 -32.36
CA CYS A 751 -28.02 3.67 -32.51
C CYS A 751 -28.47 5.12 -32.28
N ARG A 752 -28.04 5.75 -31.18
CA ARG A 752 -28.45 7.13 -30.85
C ARG A 752 -27.85 8.18 -31.79
N MET A 753 -26.64 7.96 -32.30
CA MET A 753 -26.00 8.85 -33.28
C MET A 753 -26.62 8.76 -34.68
N SER A 754 -27.41 7.72 -34.98
CA SER A 754 -28.03 7.47 -36.29
C SER A 754 -29.27 8.35 -36.57
N SER A 755 -29.19 9.65 -36.27
CA SER A 755 -30.27 10.62 -36.52
C SER A 755 -30.25 11.18 -37.96
N SER A 756 -29.12 11.72 -38.42
CA SER A 756 -28.98 12.34 -39.74
C SER A 756 -28.59 11.33 -40.84
N SER A 757 -28.67 11.75 -42.12
CA SER A 757 -28.27 10.90 -43.25
C SER A 757 -26.75 10.79 -43.34
N GLU A 758 -26.05 11.86 -43.00
CA GLU A 758 -24.61 12.03 -43.03
C GLU A 758 -23.94 11.12 -41.99
N THR A 759 -24.44 11.09 -40.75
CA THR A 759 -23.90 10.19 -39.71
C THR A 759 -24.13 8.73 -40.06
N LYS A 760 -25.31 8.38 -40.60
CA LYS A 760 -25.60 7.02 -41.07
C LYS A 760 -24.65 6.58 -42.19
N LYS A 761 -24.31 7.48 -43.11
CA LYS A 761 -23.32 7.22 -44.17
C LYS A 761 -21.94 6.97 -43.56
N ALA A 762 -21.45 7.87 -42.71
CA ALA A 762 -20.13 7.74 -42.08
C ALA A 762 -19.98 6.47 -41.22
N ILE A 763 -20.99 6.14 -40.41
CA ILE A 763 -21.04 4.90 -39.62
C ILE A 763 -20.97 3.66 -40.52
N GLY A 764 -21.68 3.71 -41.66
CA GLY A 764 -21.68 2.64 -42.66
C GLY A 764 -20.33 2.43 -43.34
N GLU A 765 -19.70 3.51 -43.79
CA GLU A 765 -18.41 3.50 -44.50
C GLU A 765 -17.26 2.96 -43.65
N LEU A 766 -17.32 3.15 -42.32
CA LEU A 766 -16.36 2.60 -41.37
C LEU A 766 -16.58 1.11 -41.02
N GLY A 767 -17.56 0.44 -41.65
CA GLY A 767 -17.76 -1.00 -41.47
C GLY A 767 -18.47 -1.40 -40.19
N CYS A 768 -19.24 -0.49 -39.55
CA CYS A 768 -20.00 -0.83 -38.34
C CYS A 768 -21.12 -1.86 -38.61
N VAL A 769 -21.73 -1.85 -39.80
CA VAL A 769 -22.87 -2.70 -40.13
C VAL A 769 -22.52 -4.21 -40.06
N PRO A 770 -21.43 -4.70 -40.68
CA PRO A 770 -20.96 -6.08 -40.50
C PRO A 770 -20.73 -6.48 -39.03
N LEU A 771 -20.14 -5.60 -38.22
CA LEU A 771 -19.84 -5.88 -36.82
C LEU A 771 -21.13 -6.01 -35.99
N LEU A 772 -22.09 -5.10 -36.21
CA LEU A 772 -23.41 -5.19 -35.59
C LEU A 772 -24.17 -6.45 -36.03
N ALA A 773 -24.06 -6.85 -37.31
CA ALA A 773 -24.70 -8.06 -37.81
C ALA A 773 -24.19 -9.32 -37.11
N ARG A 774 -22.87 -9.41 -36.84
CA ARG A 774 -22.27 -10.50 -36.06
C ARG A 774 -22.79 -10.54 -34.61
N MET A 775 -23.07 -9.38 -34.01
CA MET A 775 -23.66 -9.32 -32.66
C MET A 775 -25.08 -9.90 -32.58
N LEU A 776 -25.80 -10.06 -33.69
CA LEU A 776 -27.13 -10.68 -33.70
C LEU A 776 -27.10 -12.18 -33.32
N ASP A 777 -25.92 -12.81 -33.37
CA ASP A 777 -25.71 -14.20 -32.95
C ASP A 777 -25.27 -14.33 -31.47
N ALA A 778 -25.26 -13.22 -30.72
CA ALA A 778 -24.90 -13.25 -29.30
C ALA A 778 -25.89 -14.07 -28.47
N LYS A 779 -25.39 -14.82 -27.48
CA LYS A 779 -26.23 -15.58 -26.54
C LYS A 779 -27.17 -14.67 -25.73
N ALA A 780 -26.71 -13.48 -25.36
CA ALA A 780 -27.48 -12.54 -24.55
C ALA A 780 -28.57 -11.83 -25.38
N ASN A 781 -29.83 -11.91 -24.93
CA ASN A 781 -30.98 -11.25 -25.59
C ASN A 781 -30.79 -9.74 -25.74
N THR A 782 -30.26 -9.09 -24.70
CA THR A 782 -29.98 -7.66 -24.69
C THR A 782 -28.97 -7.24 -25.75
N ALA A 783 -27.97 -8.10 -26.04
CA ALA A 783 -26.98 -7.82 -27.08
C ALA A 783 -27.58 -7.88 -28.48
N ARG A 784 -28.42 -8.91 -28.73
CA ARG A 784 -29.14 -9.06 -29.99
C ARG A 784 -30.13 -7.92 -30.22
N GLU A 785 -30.83 -7.49 -29.17
CA GLU A 785 -31.77 -6.36 -29.23
C GLU A 785 -31.07 -5.07 -29.62
N VAL A 786 -30.02 -4.67 -28.90
CA VAL A 786 -29.32 -3.41 -29.15
C VAL A 786 -28.66 -3.41 -30.54
N ALA A 787 -28.12 -4.56 -30.97
CA ALA A 787 -27.60 -4.72 -32.33
C ALA A 787 -28.70 -4.55 -33.38
N ALA A 788 -29.85 -5.22 -33.23
CA ALA A 788 -30.98 -5.09 -34.14
C ALA A 788 -31.52 -3.65 -34.19
N GLN A 789 -31.59 -2.98 -33.04
CA GLN A 789 -32.00 -1.59 -32.94
C GLN A 789 -31.04 -0.64 -33.66
N ALA A 790 -29.72 -0.81 -33.46
CA ALA A 790 -28.69 -0.02 -34.13
C ALA A 790 -28.75 -0.23 -35.65
N ILE A 791 -28.86 -1.47 -36.11
CA ILE A 791 -29.00 -1.79 -37.54
C ILE A 791 -30.27 -1.13 -38.11
N ALA A 792 -31.41 -1.23 -37.42
CA ALA A 792 -32.67 -0.64 -37.88
C ALA A 792 -32.55 0.88 -38.12
N GLY A 793 -31.86 1.61 -37.23
CA GLY A 793 -31.60 3.05 -37.38
C GLY A 793 -30.71 3.39 -38.58
N LEU A 794 -29.73 2.53 -38.88
CA LEU A 794 -28.81 2.70 -40.02
C LEU A 794 -29.43 2.33 -41.36
N MET A 795 -30.47 1.50 -41.37
CA MET A 795 -31.08 0.97 -42.60
C MET A 795 -31.81 2.02 -43.44
N SER A 796 -32.01 3.27 -43.00
CA SER A 796 -32.58 4.28 -43.91
C SER A 796 -31.62 4.63 -45.06
N HIS A 797 -30.30 4.49 -44.86
CA HIS A 797 -29.28 4.80 -45.87
C HIS A 797 -29.03 3.60 -46.83
N PRO A 798 -29.07 3.77 -48.17
CA PRO A 798 -29.01 2.65 -49.13
C PRO A 798 -27.73 1.80 -49.06
N GLN A 799 -26.57 2.41 -48.80
CA GLN A 799 -25.29 1.70 -48.72
C GLN A 799 -25.29 0.71 -47.53
N ASN A 800 -25.83 1.11 -46.39
CA ASN A 800 -25.92 0.26 -45.19
C ASN A 800 -26.78 -0.98 -45.45
N LYS A 801 -27.87 -0.83 -46.23
CA LYS A 801 -28.68 -1.97 -46.68
C LYS A 801 -27.89 -2.93 -47.56
N ARG A 802 -26.92 -2.45 -48.34
CA ARG A 802 -26.08 -3.30 -49.19
C ARG A 802 -25.08 -4.07 -48.36
N GLU A 803 -24.43 -3.42 -47.39
CA GLU A 803 -23.48 -4.09 -46.49
C GLU A 803 -24.17 -5.17 -45.65
N LEU A 804 -25.35 -4.89 -45.07
CA LEU A 804 -26.09 -5.92 -44.31
C LEU A 804 -26.47 -7.14 -45.17
N LYS A 805 -26.74 -6.95 -46.47
CA LYS A 805 -27.07 -8.07 -47.39
C LYS A 805 -25.90 -8.99 -47.68
N LYS A 806 -24.66 -8.51 -47.55
CA LYS A 806 -23.46 -9.31 -47.81
C LYS A 806 -23.20 -10.29 -46.66
N GLU A 807 -23.63 -9.95 -45.45
CA GLU A 807 -23.50 -10.80 -44.26
C GLU A 807 -24.45 -12.01 -44.35
N GLU A 808 -23.88 -13.21 -44.50
CA GLU A 808 -24.61 -14.43 -44.85
C GLU A 808 -25.70 -14.82 -43.83
N GLU A 809 -25.38 -14.72 -42.55
CA GLU A 809 -26.26 -15.11 -41.43
C GLU A 809 -27.18 -13.98 -40.94
N SER A 810 -27.03 -12.76 -41.47
CA SER A 810 -27.79 -11.59 -40.99
C SER A 810 -29.31 -11.79 -41.09
N VAL A 811 -29.79 -12.33 -42.21
CA VAL A 811 -31.23 -12.59 -42.43
C VAL A 811 -31.71 -13.69 -41.50
N ALA A 812 -30.92 -14.76 -41.32
CA ALA A 812 -31.28 -15.87 -40.45
C ALA A 812 -31.45 -15.39 -39.00
N ASN A 813 -30.46 -14.64 -38.49
CA ASN A 813 -30.46 -14.12 -37.12
C ASN A 813 -31.60 -13.12 -36.89
N LEU A 814 -31.88 -12.25 -37.86
CA LEU A 814 -33.04 -11.35 -37.80
C LEU A 814 -34.39 -12.10 -37.80
N VAL A 815 -34.51 -13.22 -38.54
CA VAL A 815 -35.72 -14.04 -38.51
C VAL A 815 -35.89 -14.74 -37.17
N ARG A 816 -34.82 -15.25 -36.55
CA ARG A 816 -34.87 -15.82 -35.19
C ARG A 816 -35.37 -14.81 -34.15
N LEU A 817 -35.07 -13.51 -34.34
CA LEU A 817 -35.57 -12.43 -33.48
C LEU A 817 -37.06 -12.09 -33.67
N LEU A 818 -37.75 -12.69 -34.65
CA LEU A 818 -39.20 -12.55 -34.82
C LEU A 818 -40.01 -13.43 -33.86
N ASP A 819 -39.37 -14.20 -32.97
CA ASP A 819 -40.05 -15.01 -31.97
C ASP A 819 -41.16 -14.19 -31.26
N PRO A 820 -42.44 -14.61 -31.35
CA PRO A 820 -43.58 -13.88 -30.83
C PRO A 820 -43.63 -13.83 -29.30
N ASN A 821 -42.70 -14.48 -28.59
CA ASN A 821 -42.57 -14.39 -27.13
C ASN A 821 -42.82 -12.94 -26.63
N PRO A 822 -43.74 -12.72 -25.67
CA PRO A 822 -44.02 -11.40 -25.11
C PRO A 822 -42.79 -10.70 -24.55
N GLN A 823 -41.85 -11.44 -23.96
CA GLN A 823 -40.60 -10.91 -23.39
C GLN A 823 -39.59 -10.47 -24.45
N ASN A 824 -39.77 -10.88 -25.71
CA ASN A 824 -38.90 -10.47 -26.82
C ASN A 824 -39.27 -9.07 -27.32
N THR A 825 -38.54 -8.06 -26.85
CA THR A 825 -38.65 -6.66 -27.26
C THR A 825 -37.96 -6.37 -28.61
N ALA A 826 -37.05 -7.24 -29.05
CA ALA A 826 -36.27 -7.04 -30.28
C ALA A 826 -37.08 -7.22 -31.57
N LYS A 827 -38.24 -7.90 -31.51
CA LYS A 827 -39.08 -8.24 -32.67
C LYS A 827 -39.46 -7.05 -33.55
N LYS A 828 -39.73 -5.87 -32.96
CA LYS A 828 -40.05 -4.65 -33.73
C LYS A 828 -38.88 -4.17 -34.60
N TYR A 829 -37.65 -4.26 -34.08
CA TYR A 829 -36.44 -3.87 -34.81
C TYR A 829 -36.11 -4.89 -35.89
N ALA A 830 -36.28 -6.19 -35.59
CA ALA A 830 -36.13 -7.26 -36.57
C ALA A 830 -37.09 -7.08 -37.75
N VAL A 831 -38.37 -6.78 -37.51
CA VAL A 831 -39.36 -6.46 -38.57
C VAL A 831 -38.90 -5.28 -39.42
N ALA A 832 -38.43 -4.18 -38.81
CA ALA A 832 -37.95 -3.00 -39.54
C ALA A 832 -36.75 -3.30 -40.45
N CYS A 833 -35.77 -4.07 -39.95
CA CYS A 833 -34.62 -4.53 -40.71
C CYS A 833 -35.05 -5.42 -41.89
N LEU A 834 -35.86 -6.45 -41.63
CA LEU A 834 -36.31 -7.40 -42.66
C LEU A 834 -37.19 -6.71 -43.71
N LEU A 835 -38.03 -5.75 -43.32
CA LEU A 835 -38.81 -4.93 -44.24
C LEU A 835 -37.92 -4.12 -45.19
N SER A 836 -36.82 -3.58 -44.69
CA SER A 836 -35.83 -2.87 -45.53
C SER A 836 -35.13 -3.81 -46.52
N LEU A 837 -34.84 -5.04 -46.10
CA LEU A 837 -34.21 -6.08 -46.91
C LEU A 837 -35.16 -6.75 -47.92
N SER A 838 -36.48 -6.70 -47.70
CA SER A 838 -37.52 -7.35 -48.52
C SER A 838 -37.57 -6.88 -50.00
N SER A 839 -36.88 -5.78 -50.33
CA SER A 839 -36.66 -5.35 -51.71
C SER A 839 -35.85 -6.38 -52.52
N SER A 840 -34.95 -7.13 -51.88
CA SER A 840 -34.09 -8.13 -52.51
C SER A 840 -34.83 -9.47 -52.70
N LYS A 841 -34.76 -10.03 -53.92
CA LYS A 841 -35.31 -11.36 -54.21
C LYS A 841 -34.58 -12.46 -53.41
N ARG A 842 -33.26 -12.35 -53.22
CA ARG A 842 -32.44 -13.29 -52.44
C ARG A 842 -32.87 -13.30 -50.97
N CYS A 843 -32.92 -12.12 -50.34
CA CYS A 843 -33.27 -11.99 -48.93
C CYS A 843 -34.70 -12.48 -48.65
N LYS A 844 -35.66 -12.21 -49.55
CA LYS A 844 -37.03 -12.76 -49.41
C LYS A 844 -37.06 -14.29 -49.41
N LYS A 845 -36.29 -14.94 -50.29
CA LYS A 845 -36.21 -16.41 -50.30
C LYS A 845 -35.64 -16.93 -48.99
N GLN A 846 -34.56 -16.32 -48.49
CA GLN A 846 -33.97 -16.66 -47.18
C GLN A 846 -34.95 -16.45 -46.02
N MET A 847 -35.67 -15.32 -45.99
CA MET A 847 -36.69 -15.07 -44.96
C MET A 847 -37.75 -16.19 -44.93
N ILE A 848 -38.21 -16.62 -46.11
CA ILE A 848 -39.20 -17.70 -46.23
C ILE A 848 -38.60 -19.04 -45.78
N SER A 849 -37.37 -19.37 -46.17
CA SER A 849 -36.72 -20.64 -45.78
C SER A 849 -36.48 -20.76 -44.28
N TYR A 850 -36.22 -19.65 -43.58
CA TYR A 850 -36.10 -19.62 -42.12
C TYR A 850 -37.45 -19.48 -41.38
N GLY A 851 -38.58 -19.60 -42.08
CA GLY A 851 -39.90 -19.65 -41.46
C GLY A 851 -40.51 -18.31 -41.04
N ALA A 852 -40.02 -17.17 -41.55
CA ALA A 852 -40.48 -15.83 -41.16
C ALA A 852 -42.01 -15.63 -41.28
N VAL A 853 -42.66 -16.28 -42.25
CA VAL A 853 -44.11 -16.18 -42.48
C VAL A 853 -44.90 -16.66 -41.25
N GLY A 854 -44.47 -17.73 -40.60
CA GLY A 854 -45.15 -18.28 -39.42
C GLY A 854 -45.08 -17.34 -38.23
N PHE A 855 -43.89 -16.77 -37.97
CA PHE A 855 -43.70 -15.75 -36.94
C PHE A 855 -44.52 -14.49 -37.23
N LEU A 856 -44.49 -13.99 -38.47
CA LEU A 856 -45.17 -12.76 -38.86
C LEU A 856 -46.69 -12.81 -38.72
N LYS A 857 -47.32 -13.96 -38.96
CA LYS A 857 -48.78 -14.12 -38.73
C LYS A 857 -49.15 -13.85 -37.27
N LYS A 858 -48.43 -14.48 -36.34
CA LYS A 858 -48.58 -14.25 -34.89
C LYS A 858 -48.26 -12.81 -34.50
N LEU A 859 -47.24 -12.20 -35.10
CA LEU A 859 -46.90 -10.79 -34.84
C LEU A 859 -47.93 -9.80 -35.40
N CYS A 860 -48.69 -10.16 -36.44
CA CYS A 860 -49.80 -9.33 -36.94
C CYS A 860 -50.98 -9.33 -35.97
N GLU A 861 -51.25 -10.46 -35.31
CA GLU A 861 -52.25 -10.54 -34.23
C GLU A 861 -51.84 -9.67 -33.02
N SER A 862 -50.54 -9.50 -32.81
CA SER A 862 -49.96 -8.65 -31.76
C SER A 862 -49.74 -7.18 -32.18
N ASP A 863 -50.27 -6.76 -33.33
CA ASP A 863 -50.16 -5.41 -33.92
C ASP A 863 -48.75 -4.78 -33.93
N ILE A 864 -47.72 -5.59 -34.22
CA ILE A 864 -46.35 -5.08 -34.33
C ILE A 864 -46.19 -4.26 -35.62
N ALA A 865 -45.74 -3.01 -35.46
CA ALA A 865 -45.53 -2.06 -36.56
C ALA A 865 -44.71 -2.67 -37.71
N GLY A 866 -45.27 -2.63 -38.92
CA GLY A 866 -44.62 -3.12 -40.14
C GLY A 866 -44.74 -4.64 -40.40
N ALA A 867 -45.25 -5.43 -39.45
CA ALA A 867 -45.36 -6.89 -39.59
C ALA A 867 -46.30 -7.28 -40.74
N LYS A 868 -47.51 -6.68 -40.81
CA LYS A 868 -48.48 -6.89 -41.90
C LYS A 868 -47.90 -6.55 -43.27
N LYS A 869 -47.22 -5.41 -43.38
CA LYS A 869 -46.57 -4.95 -44.61
C LYS A 869 -45.44 -5.89 -45.06
N LEU A 870 -44.67 -6.44 -44.12
CA LEU A 870 -43.63 -7.42 -44.41
C LEU A 870 -44.24 -8.76 -44.85
N LEU A 871 -45.28 -9.23 -44.16
CA LEU A 871 -46.01 -10.46 -44.51
C LEU A 871 -46.56 -10.39 -45.94
N GLU A 872 -47.27 -9.30 -46.29
CA GLU A 872 -47.78 -9.08 -47.64
C GLU A 872 -46.67 -9.12 -48.71
N ARG A 873 -45.49 -8.54 -48.43
CA ARG A 873 -44.35 -8.54 -49.37
C ARG A 873 -43.75 -9.93 -49.58
N LEU A 874 -43.82 -10.81 -48.58
CA LEU A 874 -43.37 -12.19 -48.69
C LEU A 874 -44.42 -13.07 -49.41
N GLU A 875 -45.70 -12.82 -49.18
CA GLU A 875 -46.80 -13.60 -49.74
C GLU A 875 -47.21 -13.22 -51.17
N ARG A 876 -46.89 -11.99 -51.64
CA ARG A 876 -47.20 -11.53 -53.02
C ARG A 876 -46.72 -12.43 -54.17
N ARG A 877 -45.83 -13.40 -53.93
CA ARG A 877 -45.47 -14.45 -54.91
C ARG A 877 -46.48 -15.60 -55.01
N LYS A 878 -47.22 -15.94 -53.94
CA LYS A 878 -48.27 -16.97 -54.00
C LYS A 878 -49.40 -16.56 -54.95
N LEU A 879 -49.76 -15.27 -54.98
CA LEU A 879 -50.84 -14.78 -55.85
C LEU A 879 -50.45 -14.67 -57.33
N ARG A 880 -49.21 -14.28 -57.67
CA ARG A 880 -48.78 -14.24 -59.10
C ARG A 880 -48.57 -15.62 -59.72
N GLY A 881 -48.33 -16.66 -58.92
CA GLY A 881 -48.23 -18.04 -59.42
C GLY A 881 -49.58 -18.68 -59.77
N LEU A 882 -50.69 -18.15 -59.21
CA LEU A 882 -52.05 -18.64 -59.46
C LEU A 882 -52.71 -18.01 -60.71
N PHE A 883 -52.17 -16.90 -61.24
CA PHE A 883 -52.74 -16.19 -62.40
C PHE A 883 -51.90 -16.30 -63.70
N ILE A 884 -50.87 -17.16 -63.75
CA ILE A 884 -50.07 -17.44 -64.98
C ILE A 884 -50.22 -18.92 -65.39
N ARG A 885 -51.46 -19.43 -65.30
CA ARG A 885 -51.91 -20.62 -66.03
C ARG A 885 -53.33 -20.35 -66.53
N LYS A 886 -53.41 -19.64 -67.64
CA LYS A 886 -54.48 -19.78 -68.62
C LYS A 886 -53.84 -19.82 -69.99
#